data_AF-F0TCH2-F1
#
_entry.id   AF-F0TCH2-F1
#
_cell.length_a   1.000
_cell.length_b   1.000
_cell.length_c   1.000
_cell.angle_alpha   90.00
_cell.angle_beta   90.00
_cell.angle_gamma   90.00
#
_symmetry.space_group_name_H-M   'P 1'
#
loop_
_entity.id
_entity.type
_entity.pdbx_description
1 polymer ?
#
loop_
_entity_poly.entity_id
_entity_poly.type
_entity_poly.pdbx_seq_one_letter_code
_entity_poly.pdbx_strand_id
1 'polypeptide(L)'
;MEDYDQKYYKSRFYWLWRTIILWIGSSLGFMLVAYLSVGLSVDSWETAFVVAGIVGILNAILWPLLSRILLPFMVFTVGIGALLLNGLLIWLATNFTTGVTIEGPALIITPIAMAAISTLLNGVLTIDDDATWYRGIRDKVKKIDKDSVTKTPGVIFMEIDGLAKNILLEAIELGDMPTLKRWIEEGSHELKGWETDLSSQTGASQAGILHGNNEDMVAFRWVEKDNNNKIMVSVGLNDAPILEKRISDGNGLLAQHGASRSNLFSGDANDVIFTFSQMKNLGKFYNKAWKYVFSNPSNFSRIVCLFLYDALLDYISQLIHRFKDIKPRIYRGFAFPFIRAGANVFLREITTLALMGDVLKGEIDVAYVTYLGYDEIAHHSGVRDFDAFIALKDLDKQFHRVEMASKLCHRPYQLVVHSDHGQTNGATFKQRYGLSLEGLVKELLPLETQIFADMSPSTGDHFVSAFTLPGDKVKEYFNDKTHDVNSYIQRYNPLKKPDLVSETDANVLVLASGNLGMIYLTDYVERLSYEEINQIYTDLIPGLANHEGISFIMVNSEVNGALAIGSKGTYYLETDEVKGENPLADFGENIAKHLRRTHGFEHTPDILVISMYDKEKNEVAAFEELVGSHGGVGGEQSYPFILHPSKWNIPDGIVGAENVYHAFKSEISKSNPEQTDQSSCELEHTLN
;
A
#
# COMPACT_ATOMS: atom_id res chain seq x y z
N MET A 1 -18.91 4.57 28.82
CA MET A 1 -18.91 5.57 27.74
C MET A 1 -18.33 6.83 28.35
N GLU A 2 -17.14 7.28 27.90
CA GLU A 2 -16.78 8.69 28.08
C GLU A 2 -17.94 9.54 27.55
N ASP A 3 -18.29 10.62 28.25
CA ASP A 3 -19.35 11.50 27.81
C ASP A 3 -18.86 12.28 26.58
N TYR A 4 -19.20 11.76 25.40
CA TYR A 4 -18.89 12.37 24.10
C TYR A 4 -19.37 13.82 24.04
N ASP A 5 -20.48 14.13 24.74
CA ASP A 5 -20.98 15.48 24.83
C ASP A 5 -19.96 16.38 25.54
N GLN A 6 -19.14 15.92 26.49
CA GLN A 6 -18.06 16.74 27.06
C GLN A 6 -16.87 16.99 26.11
N LYS A 7 -16.49 16.00 25.30
CA LYS A 7 -15.27 16.07 24.45
C LYS A 7 -15.50 16.82 23.14
N TYR A 8 -16.73 16.79 22.62
CA TYR A 8 -17.11 17.42 21.35
C TYR A 8 -18.40 18.28 21.45
N TYR A 9 -18.77 18.79 22.65
CA TYR A 9 -19.88 19.76 22.74
C TYR A 9 -19.53 21.00 21.91
N LYS A 10 -20.10 21.07 20.72
CA LYS A 10 -20.21 22.32 19.98
C LYS A 10 -21.65 22.79 20.13
N SER A 11 -21.82 24.02 20.62
CA SER A 11 -23.12 24.67 20.87
C SER A 11 -24.11 24.43 19.73
N ARG A 12 -25.42 24.37 20.00
CA ARG A 12 -26.46 24.30 18.94
C ARG A 12 -26.28 25.40 17.89
N PHE A 13 -25.72 26.55 18.29
CA PHE A 13 -25.36 27.65 17.38
C PHE A 13 -24.20 27.30 16.44
N TYR A 14 -23.19 26.56 16.88
CA TYR A 14 -22.10 26.11 16.00
C TYR A 14 -22.63 25.31 14.81
N TRP A 15 -23.64 24.47 15.05
CA TRP A 15 -24.24 23.64 14.00
C TRP A 15 -25.10 24.43 13.03
N LEU A 16 -25.89 25.38 13.54
CA LEU A 16 -26.62 26.31 12.71
C LEU A 16 -25.64 27.11 11.81
N TRP A 17 -24.57 27.65 12.41
CA TRP A 17 -23.53 28.37 11.69
C TRP A 17 -22.82 27.50 10.65
N ARG A 18 -22.45 26.27 10.99
CA ARG A 18 -21.86 25.31 10.05
C ARG A 18 -22.77 25.05 8.86
N THR A 19 -24.05 24.74 9.09
CA THR A 19 -24.99 24.49 8.00
C THR A 19 -25.15 25.72 7.11
N ILE A 20 -25.23 26.91 7.70
CA ILE A 20 -25.29 28.17 6.95
C ILE A 20 -24.02 28.37 6.12
N ILE A 21 -22.84 28.14 6.70
CA ILE A 21 -21.55 28.28 6.02
C ILE A 21 -21.45 27.31 4.84
N LEU A 22 -21.81 26.04 5.03
CA LEU A 22 -21.79 25.05 3.96
C LEU A 22 -22.81 25.35 2.87
N TRP A 23 -23.95 25.92 3.25
CA TRP A 23 -24.97 26.34 2.29
C TRP A 23 -24.50 27.55 1.46
N ILE A 24 -23.90 28.56 2.11
CA ILE A 24 -23.26 29.68 1.42
C ILE A 24 -22.14 29.18 0.50
N GLY A 25 -21.31 28.25 0.99
CA GLY A 25 -20.25 27.62 0.20
C GLY A 25 -20.78 26.87 -1.02
N SER A 26 -21.85 26.11 -0.86
CA SER A 26 -22.53 25.41 -1.96
C SER A 26 -23.05 26.41 -2.99
N SER A 27 -23.63 27.52 -2.54
CA SER A 27 -24.13 28.60 -3.41
C SER A 27 -23.00 29.28 -4.18
N LEU A 28 -21.86 29.53 -3.53
CA LEU A 28 -20.64 30.02 -4.19
C LEU A 28 -20.14 29.02 -5.24
N GLY A 29 -20.25 27.72 -4.98
CA GLY A 29 -19.91 26.68 -5.96
C GLY A 29 -20.75 26.72 -7.22
N PHE A 30 -22.07 26.90 -7.08
CA PHE A 30 -22.94 27.11 -8.23
C PHE A 30 -22.52 28.35 -9.05
N MET A 31 -22.25 29.47 -8.39
CA MET A 31 -21.82 30.69 -9.07
C MET A 31 -20.47 30.54 -9.78
N LEU A 32 -19.50 29.90 -9.12
CA LEU A 32 -18.17 29.65 -9.69
C LEU A 32 -18.27 28.79 -10.96
N VAL A 33 -19.03 27.70 -10.90
CA VAL A 33 -19.18 26.80 -12.05
C VAL A 33 -19.99 27.46 -13.17
N ALA A 34 -20.99 28.26 -12.83
CA ALA A 34 -21.75 29.02 -13.81
C ALA A 34 -20.85 30.01 -14.58
N TYR A 35 -19.89 30.64 -13.89
CA TYR A 35 -18.91 31.52 -14.52
C TYR A 35 -18.01 30.80 -15.56
N LEU A 36 -17.71 29.52 -15.34
CA LEU A 36 -16.90 28.73 -16.28
C LEU A 36 -17.63 28.44 -17.61
N SER A 37 -18.94 28.69 -17.70
CA SER A 37 -19.75 28.48 -18.91
C SER A 37 -19.69 27.05 -19.46
N VAL A 38 -19.50 26.06 -18.58
CA VAL A 38 -19.36 24.63 -18.93
C VAL A 38 -20.69 23.85 -18.89
N GLY A 39 -21.82 24.54 -19.13
CA GLY A 39 -23.16 23.95 -19.15
C GLY A 39 -23.97 24.12 -17.86
N LEU A 40 -23.53 24.97 -16.92
CA LEU A 40 -24.35 25.44 -15.79
C LEU A 40 -24.67 26.93 -16.00
N SER A 41 -25.94 27.31 -15.96
CA SER A 41 -26.38 28.71 -15.93
C SER A 41 -27.10 28.99 -14.63
N VAL A 42 -26.82 30.13 -14.01
CA VAL A 42 -27.49 30.59 -12.79
C VAL A 42 -27.71 32.09 -12.89
N ASP A 43 -28.97 32.52 -12.87
CA ASP A 43 -29.36 33.91 -13.14
C ASP A 43 -28.92 34.89 -12.03
N SER A 44 -28.85 34.42 -10.78
CA SER A 44 -28.59 35.28 -9.63
C SER A 44 -28.05 34.50 -8.42
N TRP A 45 -27.47 35.22 -7.47
CA TRP A 45 -27.02 34.67 -6.19
C TRP A 45 -28.19 34.04 -5.41
N GLU A 46 -29.36 34.67 -5.45
CA GLU A 46 -30.58 34.21 -4.82
C GLU A 46 -31.02 32.86 -5.39
N THR A 47 -30.94 32.70 -6.72
CA THR A 47 -31.21 31.43 -7.39
C THR A 47 -30.22 30.36 -6.96
N ALA A 48 -28.92 30.67 -6.91
CA ALA A 48 -27.89 29.74 -6.43
C ALA A 48 -28.17 29.25 -5.00
N PHE A 49 -28.58 30.18 -4.12
CA PHE A 49 -28.91 29.89 -2.74
C PHE A 49 -30.13 28.97 -2.61
N VAL A 50 -31.20 29.24 -3.36
CA VAL A 50 -32.41 28.41 -3.35
C VAL A 50 -32.12 27.01 -3.89
N VAL A 51 -31.42 26.90 -5.03
CA VAL A 51 -31.08 25.61 -5.65
C VAL A 51 -30.21 24.77 -4.73
N ALA A 52 -29.19 25.37 -4.09
CA ALA A 52 -28.35 24.66 -3.12
C ALA A 52 -29.17 24.09 -1.94
N GLY A 53 -30.18 24.82 -1.47
CA GLY A 53 -31.10 24.35 -0.44
C GLY A 53 -31.95 23.16 -0.90
N ILE A 54 -32.51 23.23 -2.10
CA ILE A 54 -33.30 22.14 -2.70
C ILE A 54 -32.44 20.89 -2.90
N VAL A 55 -31.22 21.04 -3.42
CA VAL A 55 -30.25 19.93 -3.55
C VAL A 55 -29.96 19.29 -2.20
N GLY A 56 -29.79 20.09 -1.14
CA GLY A 56 -29.63 19.58 0.23
C GLY A 56 -30.81 18.74 0.70
N ILE A 57 -32.04 19.19 0.44
CA ILE A 57 -33.28 18.46 0.78
C ILE A 57 -33.38 17.17 -0.03
N LEU A 58 -33.16 17.23 -1.35
CA LEU A 58 -33.20 16.05 -2.22
C LEU A 58 -32.17 15.01 -1.78
N ASN A 59 -30.96 15.42 -1.43
CA ASN A 59 -29.95 14.52 -0.87
C ASN A 59 -30.42 13.89 0.45
N ALA A 60 -30.97 14.67 1.38
CA ALA A 60 -31.44 14.16 2.66
C ALA A 60 -32.56 13.10 2.52
N ILE A 61 -33.43 13.26 1.52
CA ILE A 61 -34.59 12.36 1.29
C ILE A 61 -34.20 11.17 0.40
N LEU A 62 -33.57 11.43 -0.74
CA LEU A 62 -33.38 10.43 -1.80
C LEU A 62 -32.09 9.64 -1.62
N TRP A 63 -31.00 10.26 -1.14
CA TRP A 63 -29.70 9.59 -1.04
C TRP A 63 -29.72 8.30 -0.19
N PRO A 64 -30.37 8.24 0.98
CA PRO A 64 -30.43 7.01 1.77
C PRO A 64 -31.05 5.82 1.04
N LEU A 65 -31.99 6.09 0.12
CA LEU A 65 -32.61 5.07 -0.73
C LEU A 65 -31.72 4.74 -1.92
N LEU A 66 -31.26 5.76 -2.64
CA LEU A 66 -30.44 5.61 -3.86
C LEU A 66 -29.12 4.91 -3.58
N SER A 67 -28.42 5.29 -2.51
CA SER A 67 -27.16 4.65 -2.09
C SER A 67 -27.30 3.18 -1.75
N ARG A 68 -28.49 2.74 -1.33
CA ARG A 68 -28.78 1.32 -1.05
C ARG A 68 -29.09 0.55 -2.33
N ILE A 69 -29.90 1.13 -3.23
CA ILE A 69 -30.33 0.47 -4.48
C ILE A 69 -29.19 0.44 -5.50
N LEU A 70 -28.49 1.57 -5.67
CA LEU A 70 -27.45 1.78 -6.66
C LEU A 70 -26.04 1.47 -6.13
N LEU A 71 -25.92 0.85 -4.96
CA LEU A 71 -24.62 0.46 -4.41
C LEU A 71 -23.78 -0.37 -5.39
N PRO A 72 -24.33 -1.41 -6.04
CA PRO A 72 -23.54 -2.20 -6.98
C PRO A 72 -23.05 -1.36 -8.15
N PHE A 73 -23.87 -0.42 -8.64
CA PHE A 73 -23.48 0.49 -9.72
C PHE A 73 -22.36 1.44 -9.28
N MET A 74 -22.44 2.03 -8.09
CA MET A 74 -21.40 2.91 -7.56
C MET A 74 -20.09 2.16 -7.32
N VAL A 75 -20.14 0.93 -6.79
CA VAL A 75 -18.95 0.10 -6.57
C VAL A 75 -18.33 -0.34 -7.91
N PHE A 76 -19.14 -0.80 -8.86
CA PHE A 76 -18.69 -1.22 -10.20
C PHE A 76 -17.99 -0.09 -10.95
N THR A 77 -18.46 1.14 -10.79
CA THR A 77 -17.91 2.33 -11.44
C THR A 77 -16.80 3.00 -10.62
N VAL A 78 -16.28 2.34 -9.58
CA VAL A 78 -15.22 2.86 -8.70
C VAL A 78 -15.62 4.25 -8.13
N GLY A 79 -16.92 4.42 -7.89
CA GLY A 79 -17.57 5.62 -7.36
C GLY A 79 -17.91 6.72 -8.38
N ILE A 80 -17.54 6.60 -9.66
CA ILE A 80 -18.00 7.53 -10.72
C ILE A 80 -19.53 7.61 -10.76
N GLY A 81 -20.21 6.48 -10.51
CA GLY A 81 -21.66 6.42 -10.40
C GLY A 81 -22.24 7.31 -9.29
N ALA A 82 -21.49 7.55 -8.20
CA ALA A 82 -21.90 8.46 -7.15
C ALA A 82 -21.83 9.93 -7.61
N LEU A 83 -20.84 10.30 -8.43
CA LEU A 83 -20.77 11.63 -9.05
C LEU A 83 -21.94 11.86 -10.02
N LEU A 84 -22.24 10.87 -10.85
CA LEU A 84 -23.38 10.92 -11.77
C LEU A 84 -24.71 11.05 -11.01
N LEU A 85 -24.85 10.34 -9.90
CA LEU A 85 -26.02 10.43 -9.05
C LEU A 85 -26.15 11.81 -8.39
N ASN A 86 -25.05 12.39 -7.91
CA ASN A 86 -25.03 13.77 -7.42
C ASN A 86 -25.42 14.77 -8.52
N GLY A 87 -24.88 14.62 -9.73
CA GLY A 87 -25.25 15.40 -10.90
C GLY A 87 -26.74 15.28 -11.24
N LEU A 88 -27.30 14.07 -11.17
CA LEU A 88 -28.72 13.80 -11.38
C LEU A 88 -29.59 14.51 -10.33
N LEU A 89 -29.17 14.53 -9.06
CA LEU A 89 -29.90 15.25 -8.00
C LEU A 89 -29.85 16.77 -8.19
N ILE A 90 -28.74 17.31 -8.69
CA ILE A 90 -28.63 18.72 -9.07
C ILE A 90 -29.56 19.03 -10.25
N TRP A 91 -29.53 18.21 -11.30
CA TRP A 91 -30.45 18.33 -12.44
C TRP A 91 -31.91 18.23 -12.01
N LEU A 92 -32.24 17.34 -11.07
CA LEU A 92 -33.58 17.24 -10.53
C LEU A 92 -33.98 18.53 -9.79
N ALA A 93 -33.05 19.15 -9.06
CA ALA A 93 -33.28 20.42 -8.36
C ALA A 93 -33.58 21.59 -9.32
N THR A 94 -33.00 21.60 -10.53
CA THR A 94 -33.26 22.66 -11.52
C THR A 94 -34.71 22.64 -12.01
N ASN A 95 -35.39 21.50 -11.97
CA ASN A 95 -36.81 21.42 -12.32
C ASN A 95 -37.74 22.11 -11.31
N PHE A 96 -37.24 22.43 -10.11
CA PHE A 96 -38.00 23.11 -9.04
C PHE A 96 -37.68 24.60 -8.94
N THR A 97 -36.72 25.10 -9.70
CA THR A 97 -36.23 26.48 -9.58
C THR A 97 -36.06 27.10 -10.96
N THR A 98 -36.69 28.24 -11.20
CA THR A 98 -36.48 29.01 -12.43
C THR A 98 -35.15 29.75 -12.40
N GLY A 99 -34.51 29.92 -13.55
CA GLY A 99 -33.25 30.66 -13.65
C GLY A 99 -32.00 29.84 -13.33
N VAL A 100 -32.12 28.52 -13.37
CA VAL A 100 -30.99 27.59 -13.32
C VAL A 100 -31.16 26.50 -14.38
N THR A 101 -30.08 26.18 -15.09
CA THR A 101 -30.03 25.03 -16.00
C THR A 101 -28.70 24.32 -15.85
N ILE A 102 -28.71 22.99 -15.99
CA ILE A 102 -27.50 22.17 -15.95
C ILE A 102 -27.53 21.12 -17.05
N GLU A 103 -26.47 21.03 -17.84
CA GLU A 103 -26.34 20.10 -18.95
C GLU A 103 -24.87 19.74 -19.24
N GLY A 104 -24.68 18.66 -20.02
CA GLY A 104 -23.36 18.26 -20.49
C GLY A 104 -22.34 18.01 -19.36
N PRO A 105 -21.08 18.50 -19.51
CA PRO A 105 -20.02 18.29 -18.52
C PRO A 105 -20.33 18.84 -17.12
N ALA A 106 -21.20 19.85 -17.00
CA ALA A 106 -21.55 20.45 -15.71
C ALA A 106 -22.17 19.44 -14.73
N LEU A 107 -22.80 18.36 -15.21
CA LEU A 107 -23.35 17.30 -14.36
C LEU A 107 -22.28 16.60 -13.50
N ILE A 108 -21.03 16.57 -13.94
CA ILE A 108 -19.91 15.98 -13.20
C ILE A 108 -19.07 17.07 -12.53
N ILE A 109 -18.81 18.18 -13.23
CA ILE A 109 -17.96 19.27 -12.75
C ILE A 109 -18.61 19.96 -11.54
N THR A 110 -19.93 20.18 -11.54
CA THR A 110 -20.62 20.90 -10.46
C THR A 110 -20.51 20.18 -9.12
N PRO A 111 -20.84 18.87 -9.00
CA PRO A 111 -20.61 18.13 -7.76
C PRO A 111 -19.17 18.16 -7.24
N ILE A 112 -18.18 18.09 -8.13
CA ILE A 112 -16.76 18.14 -7.76
C ILE A 112 -16.39 19.53 -7.23
N ALA A 113 -16.78 20.59 -7.96
CA ALA A 113 -16.49 21.97 -7.55
C ALA A 113 -17.16 22.33 -6.21
N MET A 114 -18.39 21.90 -6.00
CA MET A 114 -19.09 22.08 -4.72
C MET A 114 -18.37 21.36 -3.58
N ALA A 115 -17.90 20.13 -3.81
CA ALA A 115 -17.13 19.39 -2.82
C ALA A 115 -15.76 20.02 -2.55
N ALA A 116 -15.10 20.56 -3.57
CA ALA A 116 -13.83 21.28 -3.42
C ALA A 116 -14.00 22.50 -2.53
N ILE A 117 -15.02 23.32 -2.79
CA ILE A 117 -15.33 24.50 -1.96
C ILE A 117 -15.71 24.09 -0.55
N SER A 118 -16.54 23.06 -0.37
CA SER A 118 -16.86 22.55 0.96
C SER A 118 -15.61 22.08 1.70
N THR A 119 -14.70 21.37 1.03
CA THR A 119 -13.45 20.87 1.63
C THR A 119 -12.54 22.03 2.03
N LEU A 120 -12.40 23.05 1.16
CA LEU A 120 -11.63 24.26 1.46
C LEU A 120 -12.23 25.03 2.64
N LEU A 121 -13.55 25.24 2.66
CA LEU A 121 -14.23 25.93 3.75
C LEU A 121 -14.09 25.17 5.06
N ASN A 122 -14.20 23.84 5.04
CA ASN A 122 -13.98 23.01 6.22
C ASN A 122 -12.55 23.12 6.75
N GLY A 123 -11.55 23.11 5.85
CA GLY A 123 -10.14 23.27 6.20
C GLY A 123 -9.83 24.65 6.80
N VAL A 124 -10.26 25.73 6.15
CA VAL A 124 -9.98 27.12 6.59
C VAL A 124 -10.70 27.45 7.90
N LEU A 125 -11.94 26.99 8.06
CA LEU A 125 -12.74 27.33 9.22
C LEU A 125 -12.52 26.38 10.40
N THR A 126 -11.58 25.43 10.29
CA THR A 126 -11.38 24.34 11.27
C THR A 126 -12.72 23.67 11.64
N ILE A 127 -13.63 23.61 10.68
CA ILE A 127 -14.94 23.00 10.87
C ILE A 127 -14.73 21.51 10.77
N ASP A 128 -14.61 20.90 11.94
CA ASP A 128 -14.46 19.46 12.12
C ASP A 128 -15.59 18.69 11.40
N ASP A 129 -15.27 18.06 10.28
CA ASP A 129 -16.18 17.23 9.49
C ASP A 129 -16.59 15.97 10.25
N ASP A 130 -15.70 15.47 11.11
CA ASP A 130 -15.88 14.21 11.78
C ASP A 130 -17.03 14.28 12.79
N ALA A 131 -17.29 15.43 13.43
CA ALA A 131 -18.38 15.58 14.39
C ALA A 131 -19.81 15.43 13.79
N THR A 132 -20.00 15.64 12.48
CA THR A 132 -21.29 15.39 11.81
C THR A 132 -21.44 13.91 11.45
N TRP A 133 -20.36 13.34 10.90
CA TRP A 133 -20.28 11.93 10.56
C TRP A 133 -20.45 11.05 11.81
N TYR A 134 -19.75 11.38 12.91
CA TYR A 134 -19.86 10.70 14.20
C TYR A 134 -21.27 10.75 14.78
N ARG A 135 -22.01 11.88 14.69
CA ARG A 135 -23.40 11.92 15.17
C ARG A 135 -24.34 11.08 14.32
N GLY A 136 -24.21 11.14 13.00
CA GLY A 136 -25.01 10.31 12.08
C GLY A 136 -24.79 8.80 12.30
N ILE A 137 -23.62 8.44 12.82
CA ILE A 137 -23.25 7.07 13.15
C ILE A 137 -23.60 6.70 14.59
N ARG A 138 -23.45 7.61 15.56
CA ARG A 138 -23.84 7.42 16.95
C ARG A 138 -25.29 6.95 17.05
N ASP A 139 -26.19 7.58 16.30
CA ASP A 139 -27.61 7.22 16.31
C ASP A 139 -27.87 5.85 15.64
N LYS A 140 -26.95 5.37 14.80
CA LYS A 140 -26.97 3.99 14.27
C LYS A 140 -26.39 2.99 15.27
N VAL A 141 -25.28 3.32 15.94
CA VAL A 141 -24.67 2.48 16.99
C VAL A 141 -25.62 2.30 18.16
N LYS A 142 -26.31 3.36 18.59
CA LYS A 142 -27.36 3.26 19.64
C LYS A 142 -28.49 2.30 19.30
N LYS A 143 -28.73 2.03 18.01
CA LYS A 143 -29.74 1.06 17.56
C LYS A 143 -29.21 -0.37 17.48
N ILE A 144 -27.89 -0.56 17.56
CA ILE A 144 -27.30 -1.89 17.70
C ILE A 144 -27.62 -2.36 19.12
N ASP A 145 -28.19 -3.55 19.23
CA ASP A 145 -28.43 -4.14 20.54
C ASP A 145 -27.08 -4.42 21.21
N LYS A 146 -26.86 -3.86 22.40
CA LYS A 146 -25.61 -4.03 23.13
C LYS A 146 -25.41 -5.49 23.52
N ASP A 147 -26.49 -6.21 23.77
CA ASP A 147 -26.44 -7.60 24.21
C ASP A 147 -26.22 -8.57 23.04
N SER A 148 -26.38 -8.11 21.79
CA SER A 148 -26.09 -8.91 20.59
C SER A 148 -24.62 -8.85 20.15
N VAL A 149 -23.79 -8.03 20.80
CA VAL A 149 -22.38 -7.82 20.44
C VAL A 149 -21.49 -8.53 21.46
N THR A 150 -20.47 -9.23 20.98
CA THR A 150 -19.51 -9.91 21.87
C THR A 150 -18.75 -8.91 22.76
N LYS A 151 -18.46 -9.33 23.99
CA LYS A 151 -17.69 -8.54 24.98
C LYS A 151 -16.18 -8.77 24.84
N THR A 152 -15.79 -9.83 24.14
CA THR A 152 -14.39 -10.12 23.85
C THR A 152 -13.80 -9.01 23.00
N PRO A 153 -12.65 -8.41 23.39
CA PRO A 153 -12.00 -7.40 22.58
C PRO A 153 -11.66 -7.90 21.18
N GLY A 154 -12.05 -7.15 20.15
CA GLY A 154 -11.51 -7.35 18.81
C GLY A 154 -10.15 -6.65 18.64
N VAL A 155 -9.44 -6.95 17.56
CA VAL A 155 -8.13 -6.35 17.25
C VAL A 155 -8.15 -5.73 15.86
N ILE A 156 -7.59 -4.52 15.74
CA ILE A 156 -7.46 -3.80 14.48
C ILE A 156 -5.99 -3.51 14.22
N PHE A 157 -5.42 -4.18 13.21
CA PHE A 157 -4.08 -3.93 12.70
C PHE A 157 -4.14 -2.90 11.57
N MET A 158 -3.34 -1.85 11.69
CA MET A 158 -3.19 -0.78 10.72
C MET A 158 -1.73 -0.70 10.30
N GLU A 159 -1.41 -1.26 9.14
CA GLU A 159 -0.07 -1.28 8.58
C GLU A 159 0.24 0.00 7.81
N ILE A 160 1.39 0.61 8.10
CA ILE A 160 1.99 1.65 7.26
C ILE A 160 3.05 0.96 6.40
N ASP A 161 2.77 0.85 5.11
CA ASP A 161 3.66 0.20 4.15
C ASP A 161 4.98 0.99 4.02
N GLY A 162 6.12 0.31 4.11
CA GLY A 162 7.45 0.87 3.85
C GLY A 162 8.03 1.84 4.90
N LEU A 163 7.42 2.01 6.08
CA LEU A 163 7.86 2.98 7.09
C LEU A 163 8.82 2.39 8.14
N ALA A 164 10.08 2.82 8.08
CA ALA A 164 11.08 2.47 9.09
C ALA A 164 10.79 3.12 10.46
N LYS A 165 11.18 2.42 11.55
CA LYS A 165 10.98 2.87 12.93
C LYS A 165 11.55 4.27 13.21
N ASN A 166 12.75 4.56 12.71
CA ASN A 166 13.41 5.84 12.94
C ASN A 166 12.69 7.00 12.25
N ILE A 167 12.12 6.75 11.06
CA ILE A 167 11.36 7.77 10.32
C ILE A 167 10.02 8.03 11.03
N LEU A 168 9.37 6.99 11.57
CA LEU A 168 8.19 7.18 12.42
C LEU A 168 8.50 8.08 13.62
N LEU A 169 9.61 7.81 14.33
CA LEU A 169 10.02 8.59 15.49
C LEU A 169 10.27 10.06 15.11
N GLU A 170 10.94 10.29 13.98
CA GLU A 170 11.15 11.64 13.43
C GLU A 170 9.83 12.35 13.12
N ALA A 171 8.88 11.68 12.46
CA ALA A 171 7.55 12.23 12.15
C ALA A 171 6.74 12.54 13.42
N ILE A 172 6.88 11.74 14.48
CA ILE A 172 6.28 12.01 15.80
C ILE A 172 6.91 13.24 16.45
N GLU A 173 8.23 13.37 16.40
CA GLU A 173 8.96 14.50 16.98
C GLU A 173 8.61 15.82 16.29
N LEU A 174 8.50 15.81 14.95
CA LEU A 174 8.08 16.98 14.15
C LEU A 174 6.60 17.35 14.33
N GLY A 175 5.81 16.49 14.97
CA GLY A 175 4.39 16.72 15.23
C GLY A 175 3.48 16.41 14.04
N ASP A 176 3.97 15.62 13.08
CA ASP A 176 3.17 15.15 11.95
C ASP A 176 2.27 13.96 12.32
N MET A 177 2.63 13.21 13.38
CA MET A 177 1.85 12.06 13.87
C MET A 177 1.28 12.28 15.29
N PRO A 178 0.43 13.29 15.54
CA PRO A 178 -0.01 13.67 16.88
C PRO A 178 -0.85 12.61 17.60
N THR A 179 -1.58 11.75 16.88
CA THR A 179 -2.37 10.67 17.50
C THR A 179 -1.45 9.60 18.05
N LEU A 180 -0.49 9.13 17.26
CA LEU A 180 0.47 8.13 17.71
C LEU A 180 1.38 8.68 18.81
N LYS A 181 1.80 9.95 18.69
CA LYS A 181 2.53 10.66 19.74
C LYS A 181 1.80 10.58 21.08
N ARG A 182 0.52 10.95 21.09
CA ARG A 182 -0.31 10.91 22.28
C ARG A 182 -0.45 9.50 22.83
N TRP A 183 -0.62 8.49 21.97
CA TRP A 183 -0.71 7.09 22.42
C TRP A 183 0.52 6.63 23.21
N ILE A 184 1.71 7.04 22.77
CA ILE A 184 2.99 6.76 23.42
C ILE A 184 3.13 7.59 24.70
N GLU A 185 2.93 8.91 24.63
CA GLU A 185 3.11 9.82 25.77
C GLU A 185 2.12 9.56 26.92
N GLU A 186 0.89 9.15 26.62
CA GLU A 186 -0.11 8.75 27.63
C GLU A 186 0.13 7.34 28.20
N GLY A 187 1.10 6.59 27.67
CA GLY A 187 1.41 5.22 28.12
C GLY A 187 0.33 4.20 27.75
N SER A 188 -0.45 4.48 26.71
CA SER A 188 -1.50 3.56 26.22
C SER A 188 -0.96 2.51 25.25
N HIS A 189 0.13 2.84 24.54
CA HIS A 189 0.80 1.98 23.59
C HIS A 189 2.33 2.01 23.80
N GLU A 190 2.99 0.91 23.44
CA GLU A 190 4.45 0.77 23.43
C GLU A 190 4.97 0.56 22.01
N LEU A 191 6.10 1.19 21.69
CA LEU A 191 6.75 1.09 20.39
C LEU A 191 7.93 0.12 20.45
N LYS A 192 7.85 -0.97 19.69
CA LYS A 192 8.88 -2.01 19.55
C LYS A 192 9.43 -2.00 18.13
N GLY A 193 10.72 -2.32 17.99
CA GLY A 193 11.35 -2.53 16.68
C GLY A 193 11.48 -4.02 16.40
N TRP A 194 11.46 -4.39 15.12
CA TRP A 194 11.78 -5.74 14.66
C TRP A 194 12.63 -5.68 13.40
N GLU A 195 13.27 -6.79 13.05
CA GLU A 195 14.13 -6.91 11.87
C GLU A 195 13.46 -7.80 10.82
N THR A 196 13.38 -7.32 9.57
CA THR A 196 12.76 -8.07 8.46
C THR A 196 13.55 -9.32 8.08
N ASP A 197 12.91 -10.24 7.35
CA ASP A 197 13.62 -11.26 6.58
C ASP A 197 14.37 -10.62 5.38
N LEU A 198 15.17 -11.43 4.69
CA LEU A 198 15.54 -11.21 3.30
C LEU A 198 14.58 -12.06 2.42
N SER A 199 13.69 -11.46 1.62
CA SER A 199 13.60 -10.03 1.25
C SER A 199 12.78 -9.13 2.19
N SER A 200 13.19 -7.86 2.28
CA SER A 200 12.50 -6.80 3.05
C SER A 200 11.39 -6.13 2.21
N GLN A 201 10.31 -6.86 1.93
CA GLN A 201 9.27 -6.40 1.00
C GLN A 201 7.86 -6.78 1.43
N THR A 202 6.87 -6.04 0.94
CA THR A 202 5.45 -6.22 1.27
C THR A 202 4.96 -7.65 1.05
N GLY A 203 5.33 -8.28 -0.08
CA GLY A 203 4.94 -9.66 -0.40
C GLY A 203 5.41 -10.66 0.66
N ALA A 204 6.72 -10.78 0.84
CA ALA A 204 7.30 -11.70 1.83
C ALA A 204 6.89 -11.35 3.26
N SER A 205 6.80 -10.06 3.59
CA SER A 205 6.46 -9.60 4.94
C SER A 205 4.99 -9.88 5.28
N GLN A 206 4.05 -9.55 4.39
CA GLN A 206 2.64 -9.86 4.62
C GLN A 206 2.36 -11.36 4.60
N ALA A 207 3.03 -12.14 3.76
CA ALA A 207 2.92 -13.60 3.80
C ALA A 207 3.31 -14.13 5.19
N GLY A 208 4.45 -13.69 5.72
CA GLY A 208 4.91 -14.07 7.05
C GLY A 208 4.00 -13.54 8.18
N ILE A 209 3.56 -12.28 8.13
CA ILE A 209 2.73 -11.65 9.18
C ILE A 209 1.29 -12.17 9.19
N LEU A 210 0.70 -12.46 8.02
CA LEU A 210 -0.70 -12.87 7.91
C LEU A 210 -0.90 -14.38 7.92
N HIS A 211 0.06 -15.16 7.40
CA HIS A 211 -0.06 -16.62 7.31
C HIS A 211 0.97 -17.36 8.15
N GLY A 212 1.98 -16.68 8.72
CA GLY A 212 3.06 -17.36 9.44
C GLY A 212 4.01 -18.13 8.55
N ASN A 213 4.01 -17.85 7.24
CA ASN A 213 4.81 -18.55 6.24
C ASN A 213 5.12 -17.60 5.08
N ASN A 214 6.42 -17.37 4.82
CA ASN A 214 6.90 -16.72 3.60
C ASN A 214 8.01 -17.52 2.90
N GLU A 215 7.98 -18.85 3.06
CA GLU A 215 8.89 -19.79 2.41
C GLU A 215 8.85 -19.63 0.88
N ASP A 216 10.03 -19.73 0.27
CA ASP A 216 10.28 -19.56 -1.17
C ASP A 216 9.93 -18.20 -1.80
N MET A 217 9.53 -17.21 -0.99
CA MET A 217 9.35 -15.82 -1.44
C MET A 217 10.65 -15.02 -1.38
N VAL A 218 11.59 -15.34 -2.28
CA VAL A 218 12.96 -14.78 -2.30
C VAL A 218 13.02 -13.26 -2.50
N ALA A 219 12.05 -12.68 -3.21
CA ALA A 219 11.99 -11.27 -3.59
C ALA A 219 10.59 -10.89 -4.11
N PHE A 220 10.48 -9.74 -4.78
CA PHE A 220 9.19 -9.19 -5.18
C PHE A 220 8.69 -9.95 -6.39
N ARG A 221 9.65 -10.25 -7.26
CA ARG A 221 9.56 -11.09 -8.44
C ARG A 221 10.72 -12.08 -8.44
N TRP A 222 10.51 -13.28 -8.95
CA TRP A 222 11.54 -14.32 -9.05
C TRP A 222 11.21 -15.29 -10.20
N VAL A 223 12.14 -16.19 -10.53
CA VAL A 223 11.96 -17.18 -11.60
C VAL A 223 11.74 -18.57 -11.01
N GLU A 224 10.68 -19.24 -11.46
CA GLU A 224 10.49 -20.69 -11.27
C GLU A 224 11.05 -21.42 -12.51
N LYS A 225 12.31 -21.89 -12.43
CA LYS A 225 13.05 -22.49 -13.56
C LYS A 225 12.39 -23.80 -14.04
N ASP A 226 11.89 -24.60 -13.09
CA ASP A 226 11.13 -25.83 -13.30
C ASP A 226 9.78 -25.60 -13.99
N ASN A 227 9.24 -24.38 -13.88
CA ASN A 227 7.98 -23.96 -14.49
C ASN A 227 8.21 -23.18 -15.80
N ASN A 228 9.13 -23.68 -16.65
CA ASN A 228 9.49 -23.06 -17.93
C ASN A 228 9.95 -21.60 -17.78
N ASN A 229 10.81 -21.36 -16.78
CA ASN A 229 11.37 -20.05 -16.47
C ASN A 229 10.33 -18.95 -16.23
N LYS A 230 9.15 -19.31 -15.70
CA LYS A 230 8.09 -18.36 -15.42
C LYS A 230 8.55 -17.34 -14.36
N ILE A 231 8.43 -16.07 -14.67
CA ILE A 231 8.53 -15.00 -13.67
C ILE A 231 7.26 -14.97 -12.82
N MET A 232 7.44 -15.21 -11.53
CA MET A 232 6.43 -15.04 -10.50
C MET A 232 6.56 -13.65 -9.89
N VAL A 233 5.44 -13.06 -9.49
CA VAL A 233 5.41 -11.78 -8.77
C VAL A 233 4.50 -11.92 -7.55
N SER A 234 4.89 -11.31 -6.43
CA SER A 234 4.14 -11.30 -5.16
C SER A 234 2.75 -10.66 -5.25
N VAL A 235 2.46 -9.97 -6.36
CA VAL A 235 1.23 -9.20 -6.57
C VAL A 235 0.55 -9.58 -7.88
N GLY A 236 -0.67 -9.06 -8.07
CA GLY A 236 -1.41 -9.20 -9.33
C GLY A 236 -2.45 -10.32 -9.32
N LEU A 237 -3.38 -10.24 -10.27
CA LEU A 237 -4.58 -11.10 -10.32
C LEU A 237 -4.28 -12.57 -10.64
N ASN A 238 -3.10 -12.88 -11.16
CA ASN A 238 -2.73 -14.21 -11.61
C ASN A 238 -1.88 -14.97 -10.59
N ASP A 239 -0.81 -14.36 -10.10
CA ASP A 239 0.18 -15.05 -9.25
C ASP A 239 -0.16 -14.97 -7.77
N ALA A 240 -0.63 -13.83 -7.25
CA ALA A 240 -1.00 -13.70 -5.83
C ALA A 240 -1.99 -14.77 -5.32
N PRO A 241 -3.04 -15.19 -6.06
CA PRO A 241 -3.90 -16.29 -5.64
C PRO A 241 -3.19 -17.66 -5.59
N ILE A 242 -2.19 -17.88 -6.44
CA ILE A 242 -1.37 -19.11 -6.44
C ILE A 242 -0.47 -19.10 -5.21
N LEU A 243 0.17 -17.97 -4.94
CA LEU A 243 1.05 -17.78 -3.78
C LEU A 243 0.30 -17.95 -2.46
N GLU A 244 -0.88 -17.31 -2.31
CA GLU A 244 -1.69 -17.47 -1.08
C GLU A 244 -2.03 -18.94 -0.82
N LYS A 245 -2.33 -19.72 -1.87
CA LYS A 245 -2.62 -21.14 -1.73
C LYS A 245 -1.41 -21.95 -1.24
N ARG A 246 -0.18 -21.51 -1.54
CA ARG A 246 1.05 -22.19 -1.11
C ARG A 246 1.38 -21.89 0.36
N ILE A 247 1.18 -20.63 0.78
CA ILE A 247 1.54 -20.18 2.14
C ILE A 247 0.43 -20.39 3.18
N SER A 248 -0.83 -20.50 2.76
CA SER A 248 -1.96 -20.66 3.68
C SER A 248 -2.11 -22.10 4.18
N ASP A 249 -2.27 -22.24 5.50
CA ASP A 249 -2.69 -23.46 6.18
C ASP A 249 -4.19 -23.44 6.56
N GLY A 250 -4.92 -22.41 6.13
CA GLY A 250 -6.32 -22.15 6.50
C GLY A 250 -6.51 -21.54 7.90
N ASN A 251 -5.42 -21.36 8.65
CA ASN A 251 -5.41 -20.82 10.00
C ASN A 251 -4.66 -19.49 10.09
N GLY A 252 -4.67 -18.67 9.05
CA GLY A 252 -4.07 -17.34 9.03
C GLY A 252 -4.58 -16.39 10.13
N LEU A 253 -3.97 -15.22 10.25
CA LEU A 253 -4.23 -14.23 11.29
C LEU A 253 -5.70 -13.77 11.32
N LEU A 254 -6.39 -13.85 10.18
CA LEU A 254 -7.76 -13.38 9.95
C LEU A 254 -8.76 -14.51 9.67
N ALA A 255 -8.36 -15.78 9.85
CA ALA A 255 -9.19 -16.96 9.56
C ALA A 255 -10.53 -16.96 10.31
N GLN A 256 -10.53 -16.44 11.55
CA GLN A 256 -11.70 -16.46 12.43
C GLN A 256 -12.45 -15.13 12.40
N HIS A 257 -13.53 -15.06 11.60
CA HIS A 257 -14.37 -13.86 11.41
C HIS A 257 -13.57 -12.57 11.17
N GLY A 258 -12.45 -12.69 10.45
CA GLY A 258 -11.56 -11.57 10.18
C GLY A 258 -11.92 -10.79 8.91
N ALA A 259 -11.32 -9.60 8.81
CA ALA A 259 -11.50 -8.69 7.69
C ALA A 259 -10.14 -8.25 7.11
N SER A 260 -9.93 -8.50 5.82
CA SER A 260 -8.75 -8.02 5.07
C SER A 260 -9.14 -6.80 4.23
N ARG A 261 -8.34 -5.72 4.28
CA ARG A 261 -8.63 -4.43 3.65
C ARG A 261 -7.37 -3.89 2.95
N SER A 262 -7.35 -3.91 1.63
CA SER A 262 -6.23 -3.39 0.80
C SER A 262 -4.89 -4.11 1.02
N ASN A 263 -4.93 -5.38 1.43
CA ASN A 263 -3.73 -6.19 1.66
C ASN A 263 -3.38 -7.01 0.40
N LEU A 264 -2.15 -7.49 0.29
CA LEU A 264 -1.78 -8.44 -0.76
C LEU A 264 -2.45 -9.79 -0.56
N PHE A 265 -2.37 -10.31 0.68
CA PHE A 265 -2.91 -11.60 1.09
C PHE A 265 -4.11 -11.46 2.03
N SER A 266 -4.96 -12.48 2.06
CA SER A 266 -6.21 -12.45 2.82
C SER A 266 -6.03 -12.73 4.30
N GLY A 267 -4.93 -13.37 4.73
CA GLY A 267 -4.81 -13.90 6.10
C GLY A 267 -5.90 -14.92 6.43
N ASP A 268 -6.46 -15.57 5.40
CA ASP A 268 -7.63 -16.47 5.41
C ASP A 268 -8.97 -15.79 5.76
N ALA A 269 -9.06 -14.46 5.60
CA ALA A 269 -10.30 -13.73 5.75
C ALA A 269 -11.33 -14.07 4.65
N ASN A 270 -12.58 -14.29 5.06
CA ASN A 270 -13.71 -14.37 4.12
C ASN A 270 -14.21 -12.99 3.68
N ASP A 271 -14.11 -11.99 4.56
CA ASP A 271 -14.50 -10.61 4.27
C ASP A 271 -13.29 -9.82 3.76
N VAL A 272 -13.24 -9.57 2.46
CA VAL A 272 -12.11 -8.92 1.78
C VAL A 272 -12.56 -7.71 0.97
N ILE A 273 -11.78 -6.62 1.00
CA ILE A 273 -11.94 -5.46 0.12
C ILE A 273 -10.56 -5.09 -0.41
N PHE A 274 -10.42 -4.95 -1.72
CA PHE A 274 -9.14 -4.63 -2.37
C PHE A 274 -7.98 -5.58 -1.98
N THR A 275 -8.29 -6.82 -1.59
CA THR A 275 -7.28 -7.83 -1.28
C THR A 275 -6.83 -8.52 -2.57
N PHE A 276 -5.54 -8.41 -2.93
CA PHE A 276 -5.07 -8.75 -4.27
C PHE A 276 -5.29 -10.21 -4.65
N SER A 277 -4.91 -11.14 -3.78
CA SER A 277 -5.07 -12.59 -3.96
C SER A 277 -6.53 -13.06 -4.13
N GLN A 278 -7.51 -12.25 -3.72
CA GLN A 278 -8.93 -12.58 -3.76
C GLN A 278 -9.71 -11.75 -4.80
N MET A 279 -9.07 -10.84 -5.54
CA MET A 279 -9.74 -9.91 -6.45
C MET A 279 -10.49 -10.57 -7.61
N LYS A 280 -10.10 -11.78 -8.05
CA LYS A 280 -10.86 -12.56 -9.05
C LYS A 280 -12.24 -12.99 -8.55
N ASN A 281 -12.45 -13.01 -7.23
CA ASN A 281 -13.71 -13.39 -6.60
C ASN A 281 -14.63 -12.15 -6.51
N LEU A 282 -15.18 -11.73 -7.65
CA LEU A 282 -16.04 -10.54 -7.76
C LEU A 282 -17.20 -10.51 -6.76
N GLY A 283 -17.72 -11.67 -6.33
CA GLY A 283 -18.76 -11.76 -5.30
C GLY A 283 -18.31 -11.28 -3.92
N LYS A 284 -17.02 -11.44 -3.58
CA LYS A 284 -16.43 -10.95 -2.33
C LYS A 284 -16.15 -9.44 -2.37
N PHE A 285 -15.92 -8.86 -3.55
CA PHE A 285 -15.71 -7.42 -3.74
C PHE A 285 -16.93 -6.57 -3.34
N TYR A 286 -18.14 -7.09 -3.56
CA TYR A 286 -19.39 -6.43 -3.16
C TYR A 286 -19.76 -6.75 -1.70
N ASN A 287 -18.99 -6.20 -0.75
CA ASN A 287 -19.28 -6.41 0.67
C ASN A 287 -20.14 -5.30 1.29
N LYS A 288 -20.59 -5.53 2.53
CA LYS A 288 -21.44 -4.58 3.27
C LYS A 288 -20.69 -3.30 3.69
N ALA A 289 -19.36 -3.29 3.69
CA ALA A 289 -18.57 -2.15 4.14
C ALA A 289 -18.67 -0.95 3.17
N TRP A 290 -18.87 -1.20 1.87
CA TRP A 290 -19.15 -0.16 0.87
C TRP A 290 -20.34 0.76 1.22
N LYS A 291 -21.30 0.26 2.01
CA LYS A 291 -22.43 1.06 2.48
C LYS A 291 -22.00 2.26 3.31
N TYR A 292 -20.86 2.18 4.01
CA TYR A 292 -20.33 3.27 4.82
C TYR A 292 -19.64 4.32 3.95
N VAL A 293 -18.90 3.88 2.94
CA VAL A 293 -18.23 4.75 1.95
C VAL A 293 -19.26 5.67 1.28
N PHE A 294 -20.34 5.09 0.76
CA PHE A 294 -21.40 5.83 0.06
C PHE A 294 -22.54 6.31 0.97
N SER A 295 -22.37 6.27 2.29
CA SER A 295 -23.42 6.69 3.23
C SER A 295 -23.71 8.19 3.21
N ASN A 296 -22.75 9.00 2.77
CA ASN A 296 -22.89 10.44 2.62
C ASN A 296 -22.63 10.85 1.16
N PRO A 297 -23.53 11.63 0.52
CA PRO A 297 -23.40 12.05 -0.88
C PRO A 297 -22.09 12.79 -1.19
N SER A 298 -21.53 13.53 -0.22
CA SER A 298 -20.33 14.31 -0.44
C SER A 298 -19.03 13.53 -0.27
N ASN A 299 -19.06 12.31 0.28
CA ASN A 299 -17.84 11.55 0.58
C ASN A 299 -17.00 11.31 -0.66
N PHE A 300 -17.62 10.81 -1.73
CA PHE A 300 -16.89 10.48 -2.94
C PHE A 300 -16.35 11.73 -3.64
N SER A 301 -17.15 12.79 -3.74
CA SER A 301 -16.69 14.06 -4.30
C SER A 301 -15.53 14.67 -3.49
N ARG A 302 -15.53 14.54 -2.15
CA ARG A 302 -14.40 14.94 -1.29
C ARG A 302 -13.15 14.12 -1.59
N ILE A 303 -13.27 12.79 -1.72
CA ILE A 303 -12.15 11.91 -2.07
C ILE A 303 -11.55 12.34 -3.41
N VAL A 304 -12.38 12.65 -4.43
CA VAL A 304 -11.90 13.17 -5.72
C VAL A 304 -11.16 14.49 -5.56
N CYS A 305 -11.63 15.41 -4.70
CA CYS A 305 -10.94 16.68 -4.46
C CYS A 305 -9.57 16.47 -3.78
N LEU A 306 -9.51 15.60 -2.78
CA LEU A 306 -8.25 15.26 -2.10
C LEU A 306 -7.29 14.54 -3.05
N PHE A 307 -7.80 13.68 -3.92
CA PHE A 307 -7.03 12.99 -4.94
C PHE A 307 -6.39 13.98 -5.92
N LEU A 308 -7.16 14.94 -6.43
CA LEU A 308 -6.64 15.98 -7.31
C LEU A 308 -5.64 16.91 -6.60
N TYR A 309 -5.87 17.17 -5.32
CA TYR A 309 -4.94 17.94 -4.49
C TYR A 309 -3.61 17.20 -4.28
N ASP A 310 -3.63 15.90 -3.99
CA ASP A 310 -2.40 15.09 -3.84
C ASP A 310 -1.64 14.98 -5.16
N ALA A 311 -2.33 14.81 -6.28
CA ALA A 311 -1.70 14.87 -7.61
C ALA A 311 -1.03 16.24 -7.86
N LEU A 312 -1.65 17.35 -7.44
CA LEU A 312 -1.04 18.67 -7.50
C LEU A 312 0.18 18.78 -6.58
N LEU A 313 0.14 18.22 -5.37
CA LEU A 313 1.29 18.20 -4.46
C LEU A 313 2.49 17.50 -5.07
N ASP A 314 2.30 16.42 -5.83
CA ASP A 314 3.41 15.77 -6.53
C ASP A 314 4.04 16.69 -7.59
N TYR A 315 3.23 17.38 -8.41
CA TYR A 315 3.75 18.36 -9.36
C TYR A 315 4.54 19.48 -8.66
N ILE A 316 4.05 19.96 -7.51
CA ILE A 316 4.77 20.94 -6.68
C ILE A 316 6.08 20.34 -6.15
N SER A 317 6.07 19.10 -5.66
CA SER A 317 7.25 18.37 -5.21
C SER A 317 8.31 18.28 -6.32
N GLN A 318 7.92 17.86 -7.53
CA GLN A 318 8.80 17.82 -8.70
C GLN A 318 9.40 19.18 -9.05
N LEU A 319 8.62 20.27 -8.94
CA LEU A 319 9.10 21.63 -9.15
C LEU A 319 10.10 22.04 -8.05
N ILE A 320 9.78 21.80 -6.78
CA ILE A 320 10.67 22.09 -5.64
C ILE A 320 12.00 21.35 -5.81
N HIS A 321 11.95 20.06 -6.12
CA HIS A 321 13.13 19.23 -6.39
C HIS A 321 14.01 19.82 -7.48
N ARG A 322 13.39 20.34 -8.55
CA ARG A 322 14.12 20.98 -9.66
C ARG A 322 14.72 22.32 -9.25
N PHE A 323 13.98 23.17 -8.53
CA PHE A 323 14.43 24.51 -8.14
C PHE A 323 15.47 24.49 -7.02
N LYS A 324 15.34 23.59 -6.05
CA LYS A 324 16.29 23.42 -4.94
C LYS A 324 17.43 22.44 -5.23
N ASP A 325 17.44 21.85 -6.43
CA ASP A 325 18.36 20.80 -6.86
C ASP A 325 18.52 19.65 -5.84
N ILE A 326 17.38 19.14 -5.37
CA ILE A 326 17.35 17.98 -4.47
C ILE A 326 17.79 16.74 -5.24
N LYS A 327 18.69 15.95 -4.63
CA LYS A 327 19.26 14.71 -5.14
C LYS A 327 19.27 13.66 -4.03
N PRO A 328 19.13 12.36 -4.37
CA PRO A 328 18.85 11.79 -5.69
C PRO A 328 17.45 12.16 -6.21
N ARG A 329 17.20 12.01 -7.52
CA ARG A 329 15.91 12.38 -8.14
C ARG A 329 15.64 11.56 -9.39
N ILE A 330 14.45 10.96 -9.45
CA ILE A 330 13.97 10.21 -10.63
C ILE A 330 12.90 10.99 -11.41
N TYR A 331 12.61 10.53 -12.63
CA TYR A 331 11.54 11.08 -13.45
C TYR A 331 10.20 10.42 -13.10
N ARG A 332 9.25 11.23 -12.63
CA ARG A 332 7.90 10.76 -12.25
C ARG A 332 6.88 10.83 -13.40
N GLY A 333 7.09 11.70 -14.39
CA GLY A 333 6.16 11.84 -15.52
C GLY A 333 4.77 12.37 -15.15
N PHE A 334 3.84 12.29 -16.11
CA PHE A 334 2.50 12.89 -15.98
C PHE A 334 1.48 11.97 -15.31
N ALA A 335 1.59 10.65 -15.52
CA ALA A 335 0.61 9.69 -14.99
C ALA A 335 0.82 9.39 -13.50
N PHE A 336 2.07 9.35 -13.03
CA PHE A 336 2.44 9.01 -11.67
C PHE A 336 1.70 9.81 -10.58
N PRO A 337 1.55 11.14 -10.66
CA PRO A 337 0.77 11.92 -9.69
C PRO A 337 -0.63 11.35 -9.40
N PHE A 338 -1.29 10.77 -10.41
CA PHE A 338 -2.62 10.18 -10.27
C PHE A 338 -2.57 8.74 -9.73
N ILE A 339 -1.53 7.97 -10.04
CA ILE A 339 -1.29 6.63 -9.46
C ILE A 339 -1.04 6.79 -7.96
N ARG A 340 -0.10 7.67 -7.60
CA ARG A 340 0.20 8.09 -6.23
C ARG A 340 -1.05 8.52 -5.48
N ALA A 341 -1.87 9.40 -6.06
CA ALA A 341 -3.11 9.85 -5.41
C ALA A 341 -4.12 8.70 -5.23
N GLY A 342 -4.10 7.70 -6.13
CA GLY A 342 -4.88 6.47 -6.01
C GLY A 342 -4.52 5.68 -4.76
N ALA A 343 -3.22 5.44 -4.56
CA ALA A 343 -2.70 4.74 -3.39
C ALA A 343 -2.84 5.58 -2.10
N ASN A 344 -2.35 6.83 -2.11
CA ASN A 344 -2.26 7.68 -0.93
C ASN A 344 -3.60 8.24 -0.45
N VAL A 345 -4.53 8.56 -1.37
CA VAL A 345 -5.81 9.19 -1.01
C VAL A 345 -6.98 8.26 -1.19
N PHE A 346 -7.18 7.74 -2.40
CA PHE A 346 -8.39 7.00 -2.73
C PHE A 346 -8.53 5.71 -1.90
N LEU A 347 -7.49 4.87 -1.90
CA LEU A 347 -7.49 3.65 -1.09
C LEU A 347 -7.58 3.97 0.40
N ARG A 348 -6.70 4.83 0.90
CA ARG A 348 -6.68 5.27 2.31
C ARG A 348 -8.07 5.68 2.80
N GLU A 349 -8.75 6.58 2.08
CA GLU A 349 -10.05 7.09 2.52
C GLU A 349 -11.15 6.02 2.50
N ILE A 350 -11.16 5.16 1.48
CA ILE A 350 -12.17 4.09 1.36
C ILE A 350 -11.95 3.01 2.42
N THR A 351 -10.71 2.57 2.62
CA THR A 351 -10.38 1.51 3.57
C THR A 351 -10.61 1.98 5.00
N THR A 352 -10.24 3.23 5.34
CA THR A 352 -10.58 3.79 6.66
C THR A 352 -12.08 3.85 6.88
N LEU A 353 -12.87 4.31 5.90
CA LEU A 353 -14.34 4.35 6.03
C LEU A 353 -14.96 2.95 6.19
N ALA A 354 -14.44 1.96 5.46
CA ALA A 354 -14.85 0.57 5.59
C ALA A 354 -14.52 0.02 6.99
N LEU A 355 -13.28 0.21 7.44
CA LEU A 355 -12.78 -0.25 8.74
C LEU A 355 -13.54 0.37 9.91
N MET A 356 -13.81 1.67 9.84
CA MET A 356 -14.66 2.32 10.85
C MET A 356 -16.05 1.67 10.88
N GLY A 357 -16.63 1.34 9.73
CA GLY A 357 -17.90 0.63 9.63
C GLY A 357 -17.87 -0.75 10.29
N ASP A 358 -16.77 -1.48 10.14
CA ASP A 358 -16.54 -2.79 10.76
C ASP A 358 -16.44 -2.67 12.29
N VAL A 359 -15.63 -1.73 12.77
CA VAL A 359 -15.48 -1.42 14.21
C VAL A 359 -16.81 -1.03 14.85
N LEU A 360 -17.59 -0.17 14.18
CA LEU A 360 -18.86 0.33 14.71
C LEU A 360 -19.94 -0.75 14.82
N LYS A 361 -19.91 -1.77 13.95
CA LYS A 361 -20.81 -2.92 14.06
C LYS A 361 -20.39 -3.88 15.17
N GLY A 362 -19.10 -4.00 15.43
CA GLY A 362 -18.59 -4.94 16.44
C GLY A 362 -18.58 -6.41 16.01
N GLU A 363 -18.81 -6.70 14.72
CA GLU A 363 -18.93 -8.08 14.19
C GLU A 363 -17.58 -8.73 13.92
N ILE A 364 -16.54 -7.94 13.60
CA ILE A 364 -15.23 -8.45 13.22
C ILE A 364 -14.37 -8.70 14.45
N ASP A 365 -13.74 -9.89 14.49
CA ASP A 365 -12.82 -10.28 15.56
C ASP A 365 -11.43 -9.67 15.34
N VAL A 366 -10.89 -9.81 14.12
CA VAL A 366 -9.60 -9.25 13.74
C VAL A 366 -9.72 -8.56 12.37
N ALA A 367 -9.30 -7.31 12.26
CA ALA A 367 -9.18 -6.62 10.98
C ALA A 367 -7.72 -6.25 10.71
N TYR A 368 -7.30 -6.34 9.45
CA TYR A 368 -6.00 -5.87 9.00
C TYR A 368 -6.16 -4.98 7.78
N VAL A 369 -5.59 -3.78 7.84
CA VAL A 369 -5.58 -2.83 6.73
C VAL A 369 -4.15 -2.40 6.41
N THR A 370 -3.83 -2.35 5.12
CA THR A 370 -2.57 -1.79 4.62
C THR A 370 -2.79 -0.40 4.04
N TYR A 371 -1.96 0.57 4.43
CA TYR A 371 -1.93 1.91 3.87
C TYR A 371 -0.67 2.12 3.01
N LEU A 372 -0.84 1.95 1.68
CA LEU A 372 0.24 1.98 0.66
C LEU A 372 0.84 3.36 0.38
N GLY A 373 0.24 4.43 0.90
CA GLY A 373 0.50 5.79 0.44
C GLY A 373 1.93 6.29 0.70
N TYR A 374 2.49 5.96 1.86
CA TYR A 374 3.84 6.40 2.22
C TYR A 374 4.89 5.72 1.33
N ASP A 375 4.80 4.40 1.18
CA ASP A 375 5.72 3.58 0.38
C ASP A 375 5.85 4.10 -1.06
N GLU A 376 4.71 4.26 -1.75
CA GLU A 376 4.63 4.79 -3.13
C GLU A 376 5.31 6.17 -3.27
N ILE A 377 5.12 7.05 -2.29
CA ILE A 377 5.71 8.40 -2.31
C ILE A 377 7.20 8.34 -2.01
N ALA A 378 7.60 7.57 -1.00
CA ALA A 378 8.98 7.44 -0.56
C ALA A 378 9.87 6.87 -1.67
N HIS A 379 9.36 5.93 -2.47
CA HIS A 379 10.06 5.40 -3.64
C HIS A 379 10.44 6.47 -4.68
N HIS A 380 9.60 7.48 -4.85
CA HIS A 380 9.73 8.44 -5.95
C HIS A 380 10.25 9.82 -5.54
N SER A 381 9.89 10.28 -4.35
CA SER A 381 10.32 11.56 -3.78
C SER A 381 11.47 11.41 -2.79
N GLY A 382 11.55 10.27 -2.08
CA GLY A 382 12.53 10.01 -1.04
C GLY A 382 11.89 9.84 0.34
N VAL A 383 12.51 9.01 1.19
CA VAL A 383 11.96 8.55 2.48
C VAL A 383 11.76 9.66 3.54
N ARG A 384 12.37 10.84 3.34
CA ARG A 384 12.27 12.01 4.22
C ARG A 384 11.80 13.27 3.49
N ASP A 385 11.24 13.11 2.30
CA ASP A 385 10.76 14.27 1.57
C ASP A 385 9.52 14.89 2.23
N PHE A 386 9.27 16.17 2.00
CA PHE A 386 8.18 16.89 2.65
C PHE A 386 6.82 16.28 2.30
N ASP A 387 6.68 15.74 1.10
CA ASP A 387 5.44 15.17 0.61
C ASP A 387 5.18 13.76 1.17
N ALA A 388 6.24 13.01 1.52
CA ALA A 388 6.14 11.77 2.30
C ALA A 388 5.66 12.05 3.73
N PHE A 389 6.16 13.10 4.37
CA PHE A 389 5.74 13.49 5.72
C PHE A 389 4.31 14.07 5.74
N ILE A 390 3.87 14.75 4.69
CA ILE A 390 2.46 15.13 4.51
C ILE A 390 1.55 13.88 4.44
N ALA A 391 1.99 12.83 3.75
CA ALA A 391 1.23 11.57 3.68
C ALA A 391 1.08 10.92 5.06
N LEU A 392 2.16 10.87 5.86
CA LEU A 392 2.11 10.42 7.25
C LEU A 392 1.14 11.25 8.10
N LYS A 393 1.19 12.58 7.96
CA LYS A 393 0.27 13.47 8.66
C LYS A 393 -1.20 13.24 8.33
N ASP A 394 -1.51 13.00 7.06
CA ASP A 394 -2.87 12.69 6.65
C ASP A 394 -3.30 11.27 7.05
N LEU A 395 -2.35 10.36 7.20
CA LEU A 395 -2.58 9.01 7.71
C LEU A 395 -2.85 8.99 9.22
N ASP A 396 -2.15 9.79 10.02
CA ASP A 396 -2.42 9.94 11.47
C ASP A 396 -3.86 10.39 11.74
N LYS A 397 -4.41 11.26 10.87
CA LYS A 397 -5.83 11.63 10.93
C LYS A 397 -6.75 10.41 10.76
N GLN A 398 -6.38 9.42 9.94
CA GLN A 398 -7.16 8.19 9.79
C GLN A 398 -7.09 7.32 11.05
N PHE A 399 -5.92 7.24 11.69
CA PHE A 399 -5.78 6.55 12.98
C PHE A 399 -6.64 7.19 14.06
N HIS A 400 -6.67 8.52 14.13
CA HIS A 400 -7.60 9.23 15.01
C HIS A 400 -9.06 8.86 14.72
N ARG A 401 -9.43 8.79 13.43
CA ARG A 401 -10.79 8.46 13.01
C ARG A 401 -11.20 7.05 13.46
N VAL A 402 -10.32 6.07 13.31
CA VAL A 402 -10.52 4.68 13.77
C VAL A 402 -10.57 4.61 15.31
N GLU A 403 -9.71 5.35 16.01
CA GLU A 403 -9.73 5.46 17.47
C GLU A 403 -11.05 6.00 18.00
N MET A 404 -11.61 7.02 17.35
CA MET A 404 -12.91 7.56 17.75
C MET A 404 -14.02 6.55 17.47
N ALA A 405 -13.95 5.82 16.36
CA ALA A 405 -14.91 4.76 16.07
C ALA A 405 -14.87 3.65 17.14
N SER A 406 -13.68 3.24 17.60
CA SER A 406 -13.53 2.23 18.64
C SER A 406 -14.05 2.69 20.00
N LYS A 407 -13.94 3.98 20.33
CA LYS A 407 -14.53 4.56 21.56
C LYS A 407 -16.05 4.64 21.53
N LEU A 408 -16.66 4.67 20.34
CA LEU A 408 -18.11 4.80 20.17
C LEU A 408 -18.85 3.45 20.14
N CYS A 409 -18.19 2.38 19.70
CA CYS A 409 -18.82 1.07 19.52
C CYS A 409 -19.08 0.33 20.85
N HIS A 410 -19.98 -0.67 20.82
CA HIS A 410 -20.32 -1.46 22.01
C HIS A 410 -19.24 -2.51 22.36
N ARG A 411 -18.54 -3.03 21.34
CA ARG A 411 -17.43 -3.99 21.50
C ARG A 411 -16.12 -3.25 21.78
N PRO A 412 -15.30 -3.66 22.76
CA PRO A 412 -13.97 -3.09 22.88
C PRO A 412 -13.08 -3.50 21.69
N TYR A 413 -12.29 -2.58 21.15
CA TYR A 413 -11.27 -2.88 20.14
C TYR A 413 -9.89 -2.43 20.62
N GLN A 414 -8.90 -3.27 20.35
CA GLN A 414 -7.48 -3.00 20.56
C GLN A 414 -6.88 -2.56 19.23
N LEU A 415 -6.12 -1.47 19.23
CA LEU A 415 -5.55 -0.90 18.01
C LEU A 415 -4.06 -1.18 17.99
N VAL A 416 -3.56 -1.64 16.85
CA VAL A 416 -2.14 -1.89 16.60
C VAL A 416 -1.77 -1.16 15.33
N VAL A 417 -0.69 -0.38 15.37
CA VAL A 417 -0.09 0.22 14.17
C VAL A 417 1.27 -0.41 13.99
N HIS A 418 1.58 -0.92 12.82
CA HIS A 418 2.90 -1.50 12.56
C HIS A 418 3.34 -1.20 11.13
N SER A 419 4.56 -1.59 10.81
CA SER A 419 5.06 -1.60 9.44
C SER A 419 5.63 -2.97 9.13
N ASP A 420 5.55 -3.35 7.86
CA ASP A 420 6.03 -4.59 7.27
C ASP A 420 7.53 -4.52 6.94
N HIS A 421 8.00 -3.38 6.45
CA HIS A 421 9.41 -3.08 6.22
C HIS A 421 9.66 -1.57 6.25
N GLY A 422 10.93 -1.16 6.22
CA GLY A 422 11.29 0.25 5.98
C GLY A 422 11.61 0.53 4.52
N GLN A 423 12.20 1.69 4.27
CA GLN A 423 12.94 1.99 3.04
C GLN A 423 14.28 2.66 3.37
N THR A 424 15.28 2.42 2.53
CA THR A 424 16.56 3.12 2.55
C THR A 424 16.66 4.02 1.32
N ASN A 425 17.11 5.26 1.49
CA ASN A 425 17.22 6.24 0.40
C ASN A 425 18.53 6.05 -0.38
N GLY A 426 18.66 6.64 -1.57
CA GLY A 426 19.95 6.75 -2.24
C GLY A 426 19.87 6.93 -3.75
N ALA A 427 20.97 7.40 -4.35
CA ALA A 427 21.07 7.44 -5.81
C ALA A 427 21.06 6.01 -6.35
N THR A 428 20.30 5.80 -7.43
CA THR A 428 20.16 4.48 -8.07
C THR A 428 21.52 4.00 -8.59
N PHE A 429 21.67 2.69 -8.77
CA PHE A 429 22.87 2.09 -9.34
C PHE A 429 23.23 2.73 -10.69
N LYS A 430 22.22 2.96 -11.54
CA LYS A 430 22.39 3.63 -12.82
C LYS A 430 22.77 5.10 -12.69
N GLN A 431 22.25 5.83 -11.70
CA GLN A 431 22.65 7.22 -11.46
C GLN A 431 24.08 7.33 -10.96
N ARG A 432 24.55 6.38 -10.15
CA ARG A 432 25.91 6.37 -9.61
C ARG A 432 26.95 5.94 -10.64
N TYR A 433 26.67 4.87 -11.37
CA TYR A 433 27.67 4.19 -12.21
C TYR A 433 27.43 4.32 -13.72
N GLY A 434 26.32 4.94 -14.14
CA GLY A 434 25.98 5.11 -15.56
C GLY A 434 25.53 3.83 -16.26
N LEU A 435 25.41 2.72 -15.52
CA LEU A 435 25.11 1.37 -16.02
C LEU A 435 23.99 0.74 -15.18
N SER A 436 23.07 -0.02 -15.78
CA SER A 436 22.09 -0.83 -15.03
C SER A 436 22.70 -2.18 -14.63
N LEU A 437 22.05 -2.93 -13.73
CA LEU A 437 22.47 -4.31 -13.45
C LEU A 437 22.44 -5.19 -14.72
N GLU A 438 21.41 -5.03 -15.57
CA GLU A 438 21.36 -5.66 -16.89
C GLU A 438 22.61 -5.32 -17.72
N GLY A 439 22.99 -4.04 -17.75
CA GLY A 439 24.17 -3.59 -18.49
C GLY A 439 25.46 -4.20 -17.96
N LEU A 440 25.62 -4.26 -16.63
CA LEU A 440 26.77 -4.88 -15.98
C LEU A 440 26.85 -6.37 -16.29
N VAL A 441 25.75 -7.11 -16.12
CA VAL A 441 25.70 -8.54 -16.42
C VAL A 441 26.00 -8.79 -17.90
N LYS A 442 25.47 -7.95 -18.80
CA LYS A 442 25.73 -8.05 -20.24
C LYS A 442 27.20 -7.84 -20.60
N GLU A 443 27.91 -6.95 -19.93
CA GLU A 443 29.34 -6.72 -20.17
C GLU A 443 30.21 -7.89 -19.72
N LEU A 444 29.71 -8.74 -18.82
CA LEU A 444 30.40 -9.89 -18.26
C LEU A 444 30.04 -11.23 -18.95
N LEU A 445 29.14 -11.20 -19.94
CA LEU A 445 28.68 -12.37 -20.68
C LEU A 445 29.19 -12.34 -22.14
N PRO A 446 29.27 -13.50 -22.81
CA PRO A 446 29.53 -13.55 -24.25
C PRO A 446 28.53 -12.72 -25.07
N LEU A 447 28.97 -12.19 -26.21
CA LEU A 447 28.17 -11.25 -27.02
C LEU A 447 26.88 -11.86 -27.60
N GLU A 448 26.89 -13.18 -27.79
CA GLU A 448 25.77 -13.97 -28.30
C GLU A 448 24.71 -14.31 -27.25
N THR A 449 24.99 -14.12 -25.96
CA THR A 449 24.06 -14.46 -24.89
C THR A 449 22.83 -13.55 -24.90
N GLN A 450 21.65 -14.16 -24.97
CA GLN A 450 20.38 -13.44 -24.94
C GLN A 450 19.96 -13.18 -23.50
N ILE A 451 19.72 -11.92 -23.17
CA ILE A 451 19.34 -11.47 -21.82
C ILE A 451 17.96 -10.86 -21.88
N PHE A 452 17.10 -11.26 -20.96
CA PHE A 452 15.91 -10.51 -20.61
C PHE A 452 16.09 -9.96 -19.19
N ALA A 453 15.70 -8.70 -18.98
CA ALA A 453 15.81 -8.05 -17.70
C ALA A 453 14.54 -7.31 -17.34
N ASP A 454 14.09 -7.49 -16.10
CA ASP A 454 12.99 -6.72 -15.53
C ASP A 454 13.48 -5.86 -14.36
N MET A 455 13.72 -4.59 -14.69
CA MET A 455 14.12 -3.52 -13.78
C MET A 455 12.95 -2.55 -13.52
N SER A 456 11.71 -2.95 -13.84
CA SER A 456 10.52 -2.13 -13.57
C SER A 456 10.37 -1.88 -12.07
N PRO A 457 9.83 -0.74 -11.63
CA PRO A 457 9.58 -0.49 -10.21
C PRO A 457 8.66 -1.54 -9.58
N SER A 458 8.98 -1.99 -8.38
CA SER A 458 8.23 -2.99 -7.62
C SER A 458 6.91 -2.51 -7.00
N THR A 459 6.49 -1.26 -7.27
CA THR A 459 5.38 -0.60 -6.56
C THR A 459 4.24 -0.12 -7.46
N GLY A 460 4.52 0.76 -8.44
CA GLY A 460 3.47 1.54 -9.12
C GLY A 460 2.63 0.85 -10.21
N ASP A 461 3.15 -0.14 -10.94
CA ASP A 461 2.46 -0.72 -12.11
C ASP A 461 1.33 -1.71 -11.73
N HIS A 462 1.29 -2.13 -10.46
CA HIS A 462 0.40 -3.17 -9.98
C HIS A 462 -0.95 -2.63 -9.47
N PHE A 463 -0.99 -1.40 -8.95
CA PHE A 463 -2.23 -0.72 -8.62
C PHE A 463 -3.07 -0.44 -9.88
N VAL A 464 -2.44 0.03 -10.96
CA VAL A 464 -3.15 0.28 -12.23
C VAL A 464 -3.69 -1.03 -12.81
N SER A 465 -2.89 -2.10 -12.81
CA SER A 465 -3.33 -3.40 -13.34
C SER A 465 -4.46 -4.06 -12.53
N ALA A 466 -4.55 -3.80 -11.22
CA ALA A 466 -5.63 -4.26 -10.34
C ALA A 466 -6.96 -3.53 -10.57
N PHE A 467 -6.92 -2.23 -10.89
CA PHE A 467 -8.12 -1.42 -11.15
C PHE A 467 -8.52 -1.38 -12.63
N THR A 468 -7.65 -1.80 -13.54
CA THR A 468 -8.07 -2.18 -14.89
C THR A 468 -8.82 -3.51 -14.81
N LEU A 469 -10.13 -3.47 -15.03
CA LEU A 469 -11.01 -4.66 -15.21
C LEU A 469 -10.29 -5.76 -16.00
N PRO A 470 -10.56 -7.06 -15.72
CA PRO A 470 -9.96 -8.19 -16.42
C PRO A 470 -9.94 -7.94 -17.94
N GLY A 471 -8.74 -7.72 -18.46
CA GLY A 471 -8.51 -7.20 -19.80
C GLY A 471 -9.03 -8.10 -20.91
N ASP A 472 -9.37 -9.35 -20.62
CA ASP A 472 -9.73 -10.33 -21.66
C ASP A 472 -11.05 -9.99 -22.35
N LYS A 473 -12.00 -9.32 -21.67
CA LYS A 473 -13.28 -8.88 -22.28
C LYS A 473 -13.31 -7.42 -22.72
N VAL A 474 -12.49 -6.57 -22.11
CA VAL A 474 -12.37 -5.15 -22.47
C VAL A 474 -11.49 -5.00 -23.71
N LYS A 475 -10.40 -5.77 -23.84
CA LYS A 475 -9.58 -5.79 -25.06
C LYS A 475 -10.39 -6.18 -26.29
N GLU A 476 -11.30 -7.14 -26.17
CA GLU A 476 -12.14 -7.58 -27.30
C GLU A 476 -13.17 -6.51 -27.73
N TYR A 477 -13.68 -5.71 -26.79
CA TYR A 477 -14.66 -4.65 -27.08
C TYR A 477 -14.03 -3.31 -27.53
N PHE A 478 -12.81 -3.00 -27.06
CA PHE A 478 -12.10 -1.75 -27.38
C PHE A 478 -11.10 -1.86 -28.54
N ASN A 479 -10.73 -3.08 -28.96
CA ASN A 479 -9.87 -3.29 -30.13
C ASN A 479 -10.50 -2.80 -31.44
N ASP A 480 -11.83 -2.67 -31.51
CA ASP A 480 -12.51 -2.28 -32.74
C ASP A 480 -12.64 -0.77 -32.95
N LYS A 481 -12.32 0.09 -31.95
CA LYS A 481 -12.53 1.55 -32.11
C LYS A 481 -11.50 2.53 -31.55
N THR A 482 -10.39 2.13 -30.93
CA THR A 482 -9.35 3.10 -30.55
C THR A 482 -7.94 2.53 -30.67
N HIS A 483 -7.39 2.60 -31.88
CA HIS A 483 -5.96 2.36 -32.16
C HIS A 483 -5.01 3.36 -31.46
N ASP A 484 -5.52 4.44 -30.84
CA ASP A 484 -4.69 5.55 -30.35
C ASP A 484 -4.32 5.46 -28.86
N VAL A 485 -5.12 4.80 -28.02
CA VAL A 485 -4.91 4.80 -26.55
C VAL A 485 -3.85 3.79 -26.10
N ASN A 486 -3.83 2.59 -26.69
CA ASN A 486 -2.75 1.62 -26.46
C ASN A 486 -1.39 2.13 -26.97
N SER A 487 -1.42 2.99 -27.99
CA SER A 487 -0.21 3.66 -28.48
C SER A 487 0.32 4.70 -27.50
N TYR A 488 -0.52 5.25 -26.62
CA TYR A 488 -0.13 6.26 -25.63
C TYR A 488 0.60 5.64 -24.42
N ILE A 489 0.20 4.43 -24.00
CA ILE A 489 0.87 3.68 -22.92
C ILE A 489 2.20 3.09 -23.42
N GLN A 490 2.28 2.65 -24.68
CA GLN A 490 3.55 2.18 -25.27
C GLN A 490 4.51 3.29 -25.71
N ARG A 491 4.05 4.54 -25.92
CA ARG A 491 4.90 5.66 -26.40
C ARG A 491 5.77 6.31 -25.33
N TYR A 492 5.59 5.99 -24.05
CA TYR A 492 6.43 6.53 -22.96
C TYR A 492 7.64 5.66 -22.62
N ASN A 493 8.03 4.76 -23.52
CA ASN A 493 9.35 4.13 -23.52
C ASN A 493 10.23 4.88 -24.54
N PRO A 494 11.06 5.86 -24.13
CA PRO A 494 11.83 6.65 -25.07
C PRO A 494 13.07 5.85 -25.47
N LEU A 495 12.89 4.79 -26.25
CA LEU A 495 13.89 4.10 -27.06
C LEU A 495 13.13 3.01 -27.84
N LYS A 496 12.95 3.20 -29.16
CA LYS A 496 12.79 2.07 -30.08
C LYS A 496 14.05 1.21 -29.92
N LYS A 497 13.98 0.13 -29.13
CA LYS A 497 15.03 -0.91 -29.08
C LYS A 497 14.71 -2.01 -30.11
N PRO A 498 15.74 -2.65 -30.70
CA PRO A 498 15.57 -3.75 -31.65
C PRO A 498 14.98 -4.98 -30.95
N ASP A 499 14.45 -5.93 -31.73
CA ASP A 499 13.90 -7.25 -31.36
C ASP A 499 14.12 -7.62 -29.89
N LEU A 500 13.11 -7.35 -29.05
CA LEU A 500 13.14 -7.71 -27.63
C LEU A 500 13.12 -9.23 -27.53
N VAL A 501 14.18 -9.81 -26.97
CA VAL A 501 14.24 -11.22 -26.57
C VAL A 501 13.05 -11.49 -25.63
N SER A 502 12.29 -12.54 -25.90
CA SER A 502 11.18 -12.91 -25.02
C SER A 502 11.71 -13.57 -23.74
N GLU A 503 10.95 -13.48 -22.65
CA GLU A 503 11.29 -14.15 -21.37
C GLU A 503 11.63 -15.63 -21.56
N THR A 504 10.90 -16.33 -22.43
CA THR A 504 11.07 -17.75 -22.69
C THR A 504 12.25 -18.09 -23.60
N ASP A 505 12.77 -17.13 -24.35
CA ASP A 505 13.89 -17.33 -25.28
C ASP A 505 15.24 -16.85 -24.72
N ALA A 506 15.24 -16.18 -23.55
CA ALA A 506 16.46 -15.67 -22.93
C ALA A 506 17.31 -16.79 -22.31
N ASN A 507 18.63 -16.68 -22.46
CA ASN A 507 19.63 -17.55 -21.79
C ASN A 507 19.88 -17.10 -20.34
N VAL A 508 19.66 -15.81 -20.05
CA VAL A 508 19.84 -15.22 -18.72
C VAL A 508 18.68 -14.28 -18.41
N LEU A 509 18.06 -14.47 -17.25
CA LEU A 509 17.09 -13.53 -16.67
C LEU A 509 17.75 -12.72 -15.56
N VAL A 510 17.65 -11.39 -15.64
CA VAL A 510 18.14 -10.47 -14.61
C VAL A 510 16.97 -9.69 -14.02
N LEU A 511 16.68 -9.92 -12.75
CA LEU A 511 15.58 -9.29 -12.03
C LEU A 511 16.13 -8.37 -10.94
N ALA A 512 15.42 -7.27 -10.67
CA ALA A 512 15.70 -6.41 -9.54
C ALA A 512 14.51 -6.34 -8.58
N SER A 513 14.79 -6.10 -7.32
CA SER A 513 13.82 -5.69 -6.32
C SER A 513 14.52 -4.79 -5.30
N GLY A 514 14.40 -3.48 -5.55
CA GLY A 514 15.18 -2.46 -4.89
C GLY A 514 16.69 -2.63 -5.05
N ASN A 515 17.39 -2.80 -3.93
CA ASN A 515 18.86 -2.91 -3.89
C ASN A 515 19.36 -4.37 -3.92
N LEU A 516 18.43 -5.31 -4.12
CA LEU A 516 18.63 -6.74 -4.37
C LEU A 516 18.47 -7.05 -5.86
N GLY A 517 19.48 -7.69 -6.45
CA GLY A 517 19.50 -8.20 -7.81
C GLY A 517 19.51 -9.72 -7.82
N MET A 518 18.92 -10.31 -8.85
CA MET A 518 18.83 -11.76 -9.01
C MET A 518 19.16 -12.12 -10.45
N ILE A 519 20.06 -13.08 -10.63
CA ILE A 519 20.50 -13.57 -11.93
C ILE A 519 20.17 -15.05 -12.02
N TYR A 520 19.40 -15.42 -13.03
CA TYR A 520 19.03 -16.79 -13.34
C TYR A 520 19.61 -17.20 -14.70
N LEU A 521 20.33 -18.31 -14.74
CA LEU A 521 20.88 -18.94 -15.93
C LEU A 521 19.87 -19.98 -16.44
N THR A 522 19.04 -19.57 -17.40
CA THR A 522 17.78 -20.24 -17.77
C THR A 522 17.93 -21.37 -18.78
N ASP A 523 19.14 -21.58 -19.31
CA ASP A 523 19.49 -22.77 -20.11
C ASP A 523 19.48 -24.06 -19.29
N TYR A 524 19.52 -23.94 -17.97
CA TYR A 524 19.54 -25.05 -17.01
C TYR A 524 18.30 -24.95 -16.13
N VAL A 525 17.67 -26.07 -15.78
CA VAL A 525 16.54 -26.08 -14.86
C VAL A 525 17.03 -25.97 -13.41
N GLU A 526 18.11 -26.70 -13.08
CA GLU A 526 18.71 -26.69 -11.75
C GLU A 526 19.46 -25.38 -11.46
N ARG A 527 19.62 -25.06 -10.17
CA ARG A 527 20.46 -23.96 -9.70
C ARG A 527 21.93 -24.33 -9.83
N LEU A 528 22.70 -23.57 -10.60
CA LEU A 528 24.10 -23.81 -10.85
C LEU A 528 24.98 -23.42 -9.66
N SER A 529 26.05 -24.19 -9.47
CA SER A 529 27.08 -23.93 -8.46
C SER A 529 28.13 -22.90 -8.92
N TYR A 530 28.90 -22.38 -7.97
CA TYR A 530 30.03 -21.48 -8.18
C TYR A 530 31.04 -22.09 -9.15
N GLU A 531 31.32 -23.38 -9.01
CA GLU A 531 32.24 -24.12 -9.85
C GLU A 531 31.73 -24.20 -11.31
N GLU A 532 30.45 -24.53 -11.50
CA GLU A 532 29.82 -24.61 -12.82
C GLU A 532 29.72 -23.23 -13.48
N ILE A 533 29.28 -22.20 -12.74
CA ILE A 533 29.16 -20.84 -13.26
C ILE A 533 30.52 -20.32 -13.72
N ASN A 534 31.60 -20.53 -12.97
CA ASN A 534 32.94 -20.10 -13.39
C ASN A 534 33.47 -20.86 -14.61
N GLN A 535 33.02 -22.10 -14.81
CA GLN A 535 33.37 -22.88 -15.99
C GLN A 535 32.64 -22.39 -17.25
N ILE A 536 31.37 -21.98 -17.12
CA ILE A 536 30.53 -21.50 -18.23
C ILE A 536 30.81 -20.02 -18.54
N TYR A 537 30.83 -19.17 -17.51
CA TYR A 537 30.94 -17.72 -17.58
C TYR A 537 32.05 -17.20 -16.64
N THR A 538 33.30 -17.36 -17.08
CA THR A 538 34.51 -17.11 -16.26
C THR A 538 34.61 -15.70 -15.67
N ASP A 539 34.07 -14.68 -16.36
CA ASP A 539 34.17 -13.29 -15.92
C ASP A 539 32.98 -12.84 -15.05
N LEU A 540 31.89 -13.61 -14.97
CA LEU A 540 30.65 -13.18 -14.33
C LEU A 540 30.79 -12.98 -12.82
N ILE A 541 31.21 -14.02 -12.09
CA ILE A 541 31.37 -13.94 -10.63
C ILE A 541 32.47 -12.94 -10.24
N PRO A 542 33.69 -12.99 -10.81
CA PRO A 542 34.73 -12.00 -10.49
C PRO A 542 34.34 -10.58 -10.87
N GLY A 543 33.66 -10.38 -12.00
CA GLY A 543 33.24 -9.06 -12.48
C GLY A 543 32.19 -8.43 -11.56
N LEU A 544 31.18 -9.20 -11.15
CA LEU A 544 30.16 -8.73 -10.20
C LEU A 544 30.78 -8.42 -8.83
N ALA A 545 31.56 -9.35 -8.27
CA ALA A 545 32.12 -9.17 -6.92
C ALA A 545 33.12 -8.01 -6.82
N ASN A 546 33.82 -7.66 -7.92
CA ASN A 546 34.80 -6.57 -7.95
C ASN A 546 34.22 -5.21 -8.35
N HIS A 547 32.96 -5.14 -8.80
CA HIS A 547 32.35 -3.87 -9.17
C HIS A 547 32.11 -3.02 -7.92
N GLU A 548 32.54 -1.75 -7.92
CA GLU A 548 32.46 -0.86 -6.75
C GLU A 548 31.03 -0.64 -6.22
N GLY A 549 30.04 -0.78 -7.10
CA GLY A 549 28.63 -0.68 -6.77
C GLY A 549 27.98 -1.93 -6.16
N ILE A 550 28.72 -3.03 -5.97
CA ILE A 550 28.23 -4.28 -5.39
C ILE A 550 28.96 -4.50 -4.05
N SER A 551 28.20 -4.68 -2.97
CA SER A 551 28.78 -5.01 -1.66
C SER A 551 29.23 -6.46 -1.64
N PHE A 552 28.33 -7.36 -2.05
CA PHE A 552 28.60 -8.79 -2.17
C PHE A 552 27.59 -9.47 -3.09
N ILE A 553 27.97 -10.64 -3.58
CA ILE A 553 27.08 -11.61 -4.20
C ILE A 553 26.94 -12.85 -3.32
N MET A 554 25.82 -13.57 -3.41
CA MET A 554 25.66 -14.90 -2.83
C MET A 554 25.49 -15.95 -3.91
N VAL A 555 26.26 -17.03 -3.81
CA VAL A 555 26.29 -18.16 -4.75
C VAL A 555 26.38 -19.48 -3.99
N ASN A 556 25.82 -20.56 -4.55
CA ASN A 556 25.97 -21.91 -4.03
C ASN A 556 27.33 -22.50 -4.47
N SER A 557 28.09 -23.18 -3.60
CA SER A 557 29.29 -23.96 -3.99
C SER A 557 29.09 -25.42 -3.60
N GLU A 558 29.43 -26.34 -4.50
CA GLU A 558 29.34 -27.79 -4.20
C GLU A 558 30.29 -28.21 -3.07
N VAL A 559 31.43 -27.53 -2.97
CA VAL A 559 32.49 -27.87 -2.02
C VAL A 559 32.26 -27.22 -0.66
N ASN A 560 31.77 -25.97 -0.66
CA ASN A 560 31.76 -25.12 0.54
C ASN A 560 30.36 -24.69 1.00
N GLY A 561 29.30 -25.11 0.31
CA GLY A 561 27.95 -24.60 0.52
C GLY A 561 27.80 -23.14 0.10
N ALA A 562 26.92 -22.40 0.77
CA ALA A 562 26.63 -21.03 0.39
C ALA A 562 27.82 -20.07 0.69
N LEU A 563 28.19 -19.27 -0.31
CA LEU A 563 29.27 -18.29 -0.23
C LEU A 563 28.72 -16.87 -0.41
N ALA A 564 29.12 -15.93 0.45
CA ALA A 564 28.96 -14.51 0.19
C ALA A 564 30.31 -13.89 -0.20
N ILE A 565 30.42 -13.37 -1.42
CA ILE A 565 31.68 -12.94 -2.03
C ILE A 565 31.64 -11.42 -2.27
N GLY A 566 32.56 -10.68 -1.67
CA GLY A 566 32.82 -9.28 -1.98
C GLY A 566 34.20 -9.08 -2.62
N SER A 567 34.51 -7.85 -3.00
CA SER A 567 35.74 -7.50 -3.76
C SER A 567 37.06 -7.89 -3.07
N LYS A 568 37.08 -8.00 -1.74
CA LYS A 568 38.29 -8.24 -0.94
C LYS A 568 38.20 -9.42 0.02
N GLY A 569 37.12 -10.20 -0.05
CA GLY A 569 36.96 -11.35 0.81
C GLY A 569 35.67 -12.12 0.61
N THR A 570 35.62 -13.27 1.26
CA THR A 570 34.53 -14.24 1.16
C THR A 570 34.11 -14.68 2.55
N TYR A 571 32.81 -14.69 2.79
CA TYR A 571 32.18 -15.28 3.95
C TYR A 571 31.63 -16.67 3.56
N TYR A 572 32.01 -17.69 4.32
CA TYR A 572 31.54 -19.06 4.16
C TYR A 572 30.36 -19.28 5.11
N LEU A 573 29.14 -19.29 4.57
CA LEU A 573 27.93 -19.28 5.39
C LEU A 573 27.77 -20.57 6.21
N GLU A 574 28.21 -21.72 5.71
CA GLU A 574 28.10 -22.98 6.47
C GLU A 574 28.97 -23.03 7.72
N THR A 575 30.15 -22.39 7.69
CA THR A 575 31.16 -22.49 8.76
C THR A 575 31.36 -21.21 9.56
N ASP A 576 30.75 -20.10 9.14
CA ASP A 576 31.03 -18.75 9.66
C ASP A 576 32.51 -18.32 9.51
N GLU A 577 33.26 -18.94 8.59
CA GLU A 577 34.64 -18.57 8.30
C GLU A 577 34.69 -17.36 7.35
N VAL A 578 35.64 -16.45 7.58
CA VAL A 578 35.92 -15.32 6.70
C VAL A 578 37.33 -15.41 6.15
N LYS A 579 37.46 -15.34 4.83
CA LYS A 579 38.73 -15.23 4.14
C LYS A 579 38.87 -13.82 3.55
N GLY A 580 39.86 -13.06 4.01
CA GLY A 580 40.05 -11.66 3.60
C GLY A 580 39.24 -10.69 4.46
N GLU A 581 38.69 -9.63 3.85
CA GLU A 581 37.76 -8.71 4.53
C GLU A 581 36.36 -9.32 4.61
N ASN A 582 35.64 -9.14 5.73
CA ASN A 582 34.27 -9.65 5.88
C ASN A 582 33.29 -8.81 5.02
N PRO A 583 32.70 -9.37 3.95
CA PRO A 583 31.79 -8.61 3.08
C PRO A 583 30.44 -8.29 3.74
N LEU A 584 30.09 -8.95 4.85
CA LEU A 584 28.80 -8.80 5.54
C LEU A 584 28.86 -7.86 6.75
N ALA A 585 30.03 -7.30 7.07
CA ALA A 585 30.29 -6.60 8.33
C ALA A 585 29.35 -5.42 8.63
N ASP A 586 28.86 -4.73 7.59
CA ASP A 586 28.03 -3.53 7.74
C ASP A 586 26.50 -3.82 7.69
N PHE A 587 26.07 -5.08 7.58
CA PHE A 587 24.67 -5.47 7.36
C PHE A 587 23.94 -6.01 8.60
N GLY A 588 24.49 -5.79 9.80
CA GLY A 588 23.90 -6.27 11.05
C GLY A 588 24.28 -7.71 11.39
N GLU A 589 23.94 -8.15 12.60
CA GLU A 589 24.37 -9.45 13.15
C GLU A 589 23.62 -10.64 12.55
N ASN A 590 22.39 -10.43 12.07
CA ASN A 590 21.52 -11.50 11.55
C ASN A 590 21.69 -11.75 10.04
N ILE A 591 22.50 -10.96 9.32
CA ILE A 591 22.64 -11.08 7.86
C ILE A 591 23.05 -12.49 7.40
N ALA A 592 23.99 -13.13 8.09
CA ALA A 592 24.40 -14.50 7.74
C ALA A 592 23.25 -15.50 7.92
N LYS A 593 22.39 -15.31 8.93
CA LYS A 593 21.18 -16.12 9.14
C LYS A 593 20.15 -15.90 8.02
N HIS A 594 19.94 -14.65 7.62
CA HIS A 594 19.04 -14.31 6.51
C HIS A 594 19.52 -14.94 5.21
N LEU A 595 20.81 -14.81 4.88
CA LEU A 595 21.39 -15.39 3.67
C LEU A 595 21.30 -16.93 3.66
N ARG A 596 21.53 -17.61 4.78
CA ARG A 596 21.31 -19.07 4.88
C ARG A 596 19.86 -19.46 4.64
N ARG A 597 18.93 -18.73 5.25
CA ARG A 597 17.49 -18.98 5.07
C ARG A 597 17.11 -18.82 3.61
N THR A 598 17.45 -17.67 3.01
CA THR A 598 17.19 -17.41 1.59
C THR A 598 17.88 -18.43 0.71
N HIS A 599 19.12 -18.85 1.01
CA HIS A 599 19.84 -19.87 0.25
C HIS A 599 19.11 -21.22 0.20
N GLY A 600 18.38 -21.56 1.28
CA GLY A 600 17.61 -22.79 1.40
C GLY A 600 16.30 -22.81 0.61
N PHE A 601 15.87 -21.69 0.03
CA PHE A 601 14.67 -21.62 -0.78
C PHE A 601 14.83 -22.28 -2.15
N GLU A 602 13.79 -22.97 -2.62
CA GLU A 602 13.75 -23.71 -3.88
C GLU A 602 14.04 -22.80 -5.08
N HIS A 603 13.46 -21.59 -5.09
CA HIS A 603 13.54 -20.66 -6.22
C HIS A 603 14.63 -19.57 -6.07
N THR A 604 15.63 -19.83 -5.22
CA THR A 604 16.78 -18.93 -5.07
C THR A 604 17.53 -18.77 -6.38
N PRO A 605 17.94 -17.55 -6.77
CA PRO A 605 18.72 -17.34 -7.99
C PRO A 605 20.07 -18.06 -7.98
N ASP A 606 20.59 -18.29 -9.19
CA ASP A 606 21.96 -18.78 -9.40
C ASP A 606 22.96 -17.80 -8.77
N ILE A 607 22.73 -16.50 -8.94
CA ILE A 607 23.49 -15.44 -8.25
C ILE A 607 22.52 -14.41 -7.66
N LEU A 608 22.59 -14.23 -6.34
CA LEU A 608 21.96 -13.12 -5.64
C LEU A 608 22.98 -11.98 -5.51
N VAL A 609 22.58 -10.74 -5.78
CA VAL A 609 23.48 -9.57 -5.82
C VAL A 609 22.95 -8.49 -4.88
N ILE A 610 23.77 -8.05 -3.93
CA ILE A 610 23.46 -6.91 -3.05
C ILE A 610 24.32 -5.72 -3.46
N SER A 611 23.67 -4.63 -3.83
CA SER A 611 24.35 -3.37 -4.17
C SER A 611 25.10 -2.77 -2.98
N MET A 612 25.88 -1.72 -3.24
CA MET A 612 26.57 -0.94 -2.21
C MET A 612 25.63 -0.51 -1.06
N TYR A 613 26.17 -0.46 0.16
CA TYR A 613 25.56 0.21 1.30
C TYR A 613 26.57 1.19 1.93
N ASP A 614 26.22 2.49 1.96
CA ASP A 614 26.99 3.55 2.61
C ASP A 614 26.40 3.79 3.99
N LYS A 615 27.03 3.23 5.03
CA LYS A 615 26.56 3.32 6.41
C LYS A 615 26.60 4.74 7.00
N GLU A 616 27.49 5.60 6.50
CA GLU A 616 27.63 6.95 7.03
C GLU A 616 26.47 7.83 6.56
N LYS A 617 26.08 7.66 5.29
CA LYS A 617 24.93 8.36 4.72
C LYS A 617 23.61 7.61 4.89
N ASN A 618 23.68 6.35 5.33
CA ASN A 618 22.55 5.43 5.34
C ASN A 618 21.89 5.34 3.95
N GLU A 619 22.70 5.10 2.92
CA GLU A 619 22.25 5.04 1.53
C GLU A 619 22.54 3.70 0.87
N VAL A 620 21.63 3.26 0.01
CA VAL A 620 21.83 2.11 -0.90
C VAL A 620 21.86 2.57 -2.36
N ALA A 621 22.18 1.66 -3.28
CA ALA A 621 22.07 1.90 -4.71
C ALA A 621 21.06 0.92 -5.34
N ALA A 622 19.80 1.33 -5.36
CA ALA A 622 18.73 0.55 -5.98
C ALA A 622 19.06 0.20 -7.44
N PHE A 623 18.86 -1.06 -7.82
CA PHE A 623 18.97 -1.50 -9.21
C PHE A 623 17.77 -1.03 -10.05
N GLU A 624 16.62 -0.81 -9.40
CA GLU A 624 15.45 -0.13 -9.93
C GLU A 624 15.65 1.39 -9.92
N GLU A 625 14.94 2.13 -10.79
CA GLU A 625 14.95 3.60 -10.78
C GLU A 625 14.03 4.16 -9.69
N LEU A 626 14.32 3.83 -8.42
CA LEU A 626 13.61 4.28 -7.22
C LEU A 626 14.62 4.91 -6.24
N VAL A 627 14.30 6.08 -5.68
CA VAL A 627 15.19 6.81 -4.76
C VAL A 627 15.08 6.29 -3.33
N GLY A 628 13.85 6.06 -2.85
CA GLY A 628 13.60 5.18 -1.71
C GLY A 628 13.54 3.75 -2.22
N SER A 629 14.13 2.81 -1.50
CA SER A 629 14.22 1.43 -1.95
C SER A 629 14.19 0.47 -0.77
N HIS A 630 13.59 -0.68 -0.99
CA HIS A 630 13.57 -1.80 -0.07
C HIS A 630 13.68 -3.11 -0.84
N GLY A 631 13.82 -4.22 -0.13
CA GLY A 631 13.82 -5.56 -0.67
C GLY A 631 15.14 -6.30 -0.62
N GLY A 632 16.25 -5.58 -0.47
CA GLY A 632 17.52 -6.17 -0.10
C GLY A 632 17.81 -5.96 1.37
N VAL A 633 19.06 -5.60 1.64
CA VAL A 633 19.60 -5.34 2.97
C VAL A 633 20.42 -4.06 2.97
N GLY A 634 20.59 -3.48 4.16
CA GLY A 634 21.35 -2.25 4.37
C GLY A 634 20.45 -1.07 4.67
N GLY A 635 20.75 -0.39 5.78
CA GLY A 635 20.05 0.79 6.23
C GLY A 635 18.69 0.51 6.85
N GLU A 636 17.80 1.50 6.75
CA GLU A 636 16.51 1.52 7.45
C GLU A 636 15.46 0.56 6.87
N GLN A 637 15.66 0.03 5.66
CA GLN A 637 14.72 -0.91 5.01
C GLN A 637 14.44 -2.17 5.84
N SER A 638 15.38 -2.61 6.67
CA SER A 638 15.27 -3.82 7.47
C SER A 638 14.71 -3.59 8.87
N TYR A 639 14.40 -2.35 9.27
CA TYR A 639 14.05 -1.99 10.66
C TYR A 639 12.68 -1.28 10.81
N PRO A 640 11.58 -2.00 10.54
CA PRO A 640 10.21 -1.57 10.83
C PRO A 640 9.88 -1.57 12.34
N PHE A 641 8.61 -1.33 12.67
CA PHE A 641 8.13 -1.20 14.05
C PHE A 641 6.78 -1.87 14.29
N ILE A 642 6.46 -2.06 15.57
CA ILE A 642 5.15 -2.46 16.10
C ILE A 642 4.80 -1.49 17.24
N LEU A 643 3.72 -0.73 17.07
CA LEU A 643 3.10 0.10 18.10
C LEU A 643 1.83 -0.61 18.59
N HIS A 644 1.89 -1.20 19.77
CA HIS A 644 0.85 -2.07 20.31
C HIS A 644 0.34 -1.57 21.66
N PRO A 645 -0.86 -2.00 22.13
CA PRO A 645 -1.34 -1.65 23.46
C PRO A 645 -0.33 -2.07 24.54
N SER A 646 -0.08 -1.23 25.55
CA SER A 646 0.93 -1.50 26.59
C SER A 646 0.65 -2.73 27.47
N LYS A 647 -0.55 -3.30 27.36
CA LYS A 647 -0.92 -4.56 28.02
C LYS A 647 -0.46 -5.81 27.27
N TRP A 648 -0.07 -5.69 26.01
CA TRP A 648 0.46 -6.79 25.22
C TRP A 648 1.91 -7.08 25.60
N ASN A 649 2.29 -8.35 25.60
CA ASN A 649 3.66 -8.76 25.86
C ASN A 649 4.36 -9.12 24.55
N ILE A 650 4.70 -8.10 23.76
CA ILE A 650 5.48 -8.29 22.52
C ILE A 650 6.97 -8.29 22.87
N PRO A 651 7.72 -9.35 22.49
CA PRO A 651 9.15 -9.44 22.79
C PRO A 651 9.96 -8.38 22.04
N ASP A 652 11.08 -7.97 22.64
CA ASP A 652 12.09 -7.17 21.94
C ASP A 652 12.93 -8.05 21.00
N GLY A 653 13.48 -7.46 19.94
CA GLY A 653 14.43 -8.14 19.05
C GLY A 653 13.81 -9.24 18.18
N ILE A 654 12.55 -9.09 17.78
CA ILE A 654 11.92 -10.00 16.82
C ILE A 654 12.68 -9.94 15.49
N VAL A 655 12.99 -11.11 14.92
CA VAL A 655 13.63 -11.26 13.60
C VAL A 655 12.72 -12.09 12.72
N GLY A 656 12.34 -11.57 11.56
CA GLY A 656 11.50 -12.23 10.57
C GLY A 656 10.00 -12.07 10.81
N ALA A 657 9.24 -12.02 9.72
CA ALA A 657 7.81 -11.76 9.68
C ALA A 657 6.98 -12.89 10.34
N GLU A 658 7.44 -14.14 10.25
CA GLU A 658 6.79 -15.30 10.90
C GLU A 658 6.76 -15.15 12.43
N ASN A 659 7.81 -14.60 13.03
CA ASN A 659 7.86 -14.36 14.47
C ASN A 659 6.93 -13.21 14.90
N VAL A 660 6.69 -12.23 14.02
CA VAL A 660 5.66 -11.20 14.22
C VAL A 660 4.27 -11.84 14.22
N TYR A 661 3.98 -12.73 13.28
CA TYR A 661 2.73 -13.49 13.25
C TYR A 661 2.49 -14.25 14.56
N HIS A 662 3.50 -14.98 15.06
CA HIS A 662 3.37 -15.70 16.33
C HIS A 662 3.13 -14.76 17.53
N ALA A 663 3.79 -13.61 17.57
CA ALA A 663 3.57 -12.60 18.60
C ALA A 663 2.14 -12.07 18.56
N PHE A 664 1.62 -11.71 17.38
CA PHE A 664 0.25 -11.24 17.20
C PHE A 664 -0.78 -12.32 17.53
N LYS A 665 -0.60 -13.54 17.01
CA LYS A 665 -1.48 -14.68 17.27
C LYS A 665 -1.59 -14.96 18.76
N SER A 666 -0.47 -14.94 19.48
CA SER A 666 -0.43 -15.15 20.93
C SER A 666 -1.28 -14.12 21.69
N GLU A 667 -1.17 -12.83 21.35
CA GLU A 667 -1.94 -11.77 22.00
C GLU A 667 -3.44 -11.79 21.66
N ILE A 668 -3.78 -12.17 20.42
CA ILE A 668 -5.18 -12.40 20.01
C ILE A 668 -5.78 -13.55 20.81
N SER A 669 -5.10 -14.70 20.90
CA SER A 669 -5.58 -15.86 21.65
C SER A 669 -5.76 -15.57 23.15
N LYS A 670 -4.85 -14.81 23.77
CA LYS A 670 -5.00 -14.35 25.16
C LYS A 670 -6.22 -13.45 25.35
N SER A 671 -6.53 -12.63 24.34
CA SER A 671 -7.68 -11.73 24.37
C SER A 671 -9.01 -12.45 24.10
N ASN A 672 -8.98 -13.66 23.53
CA ASN A 672 -10.16 -14.45 23.16
C ASN A 672 -10.05 -15.96 23.51
N PRO A 673 -10.11 -16.33 24.80
CA PRO A 673 -9.90 -17.72 25.24
C PRO A 673 -11.00 -18.71 24.81
N GLU A 674 -12.18 -18.24 24.38
CA GLU A 674 -13.23 -19.12 23.82
C GLU A 674 -12.86 -19.65 22.41
N GLN A 675 -11.88 -19.04 21.73
CA GLN A 675 -11.38 -19.51 20.41
C GLN A 675 -10.34 -20.63 20.50
N THR A 676 -9.74 -20.88 21.67
CA THR A 676 -8.71 -21.92 21.83
C THR A 676 -9.23 -23.36 21.88
N ASP A 677 -10.54 -23.56 22.13
CA ASP A 677 -11.13 -24.89 22.31
C ASP A 677 -11.52 -25.61 21.00
N GLN A 678 -11.46 -24.92 19.85
CA GLN A 678 -11.69 -25.54 18.54
C GLN A 678 -10.39 -26.00 17.86
N SER A 679 -9.26 -25.34 18.10
CA SER A 679 -7.95 -25.75 17.57
C SER A 679 -7.31 -26.91 18.33
N SER A 680 -7.61 -27.05 19.63
CA SER A 680 -7.13 -28.17 20.46
C SER A 680 -7.83 -29.50 20.16
N CYS A 681 -9.07 -29.44 19.66
CA CYS A 681 -9.88 -30.63 19.38
C CYS A 681 -9.49 -31.36 18.06
N GLU A 682 -8.87 -30.66 17.10
CA GLU A 682 -8.40 -31.28 15.84
C GLU A 682 -7.00 -31.92 15.97
N LEU A 683 -6.18 -31.49 16.93
CA LEU A 683 -4.87 -32.09 17.22
C LEU A 683 -4.96 -33.44 17.95
N GLU A 684 -6.01 -33.69 18.74
CA GLU A 684 -6.20 -35.00 19.39
C GLU A 684 -6.74 -36.08 18.45
N HIS A 685 -7.34 -35.70 17.32
CA HIS A 685 -7.91 -36.65 16.35
C HIS A 685 -6.96 -37.10 15.24
N THR A 686 -5.77 -36.50 15.14
CA THR A 686 -4.70 -36.91 14.20
C THR A 686 -3.57 -37.71 14.86
N LEU A 687 -3.65 -37.98 16.16
CA LEU A 687 -2.70 -38.79 16.93
C LEU A 687 -3.32 -40.02 17.62
N ASN A 688 -4.31 -40.66 16.99
CA ASN A 688 -4.77 -42.01 17.35
C ASN A 688 -4.86 -42.93 16.13
#